data_AF-A0A816QBP3-F1
#
_entry.id   AF-A0A816QBP3-F1
#
_cell.length_a   1.000
_cell.length_b   1.000
_cell.length_c   1.000
_cell.angle_alpha   90.00
_cell.angle_beta   90.00
_cell.angle_gamma   90.00
#
_symmetry.space_group_name_H-M   'P 1'
#
loop_
_entity.id
_entity.type
_entity.pdbx_description
1 polymer ?
#
loop_
_entity_poly.entity_id
_entity_poly.type
_entity_poly.pdbx_seq_one_letter_code
_entity_poly.pdbx_strand_id
1 'polypeptide(L)'
;MQQRLKMYFRDVLDESDEILHVKYQLIYTVGAQQQVHTGAKRCRNYHRKDKQIILSFILKPNSSIDDLNNNFSDHQIQLFLILRGLLLSDVLIIALKKRHRVNYGINSNHHFKRLMAVPFRAKDVASDRTEFGHPDVALILTHLSYYSSVLNDQQLLKCFHRLSEEKDPTLIYDQWISYDEKDQISSSIQEWKSVNLRHNQQRIHFLFPTFRNNIGTNDTQLLLPVHICQNDLPELQKTDAIVVNNLLKSENENYQTLAMNTTSKDILHQIVNYHQSINVILDVGGLFTDGTNREIAMEWLKISHKMKIHYVVYFDADRIYVCDRQYHHYPFSTSPACERLDSCIFYLDDIHTRGTDFKFPVTFKAALTLGNGLTKDRFVQAAMRMRKLGSGHSLAFWSSYEVHQQIMKLKRKKENTNNFINVIDILRWVYENTQQATWDGLNLWASQSLTFQRIFSAFRNIQWNNHQQIFTDELMERLAKECLEPEIIELKHMYGSPRVAKTLFDIYHARYQQINHNLLTDIQEEVLKRLIEYGGKKLRLSQLLDEEQQKELEKDLEKEHQLVERPSSVIEHESMLHRELDRLCDTDGLMLKLDEFPTVFRRLPYAFIDTTFSTICQSDSRPDNFWVSTEFQRVIATQEKSLNPFLRPPRWIIIYRNQHLIFLSSQEANHLIGRLKNLYYIQKSDEPPVTTVRLILPRTRRGQSILVNNTMLTTSPLNKFPSLDNSWRIPFKWLAQLFVFNGTLYFENVEEQRAYCQLLSLCPKPRTEEEEEAFEKGWIDMNGFVSNPKHRRQLQMNQGQFNANPIRFVKQLIENRNKSHASILSYVGSIILNSRKLSFN
;
A
#
# COMPACT_ATOMS: atom_id res chain seq x y z
N MET A 1 5.37 29.12 -21.48
CA MET A 1 5.78 29.23 -20.07
C MET A 1 5.38 30.58 -19.47
N GLN A 2 5.95 31.72 -19.88
CA GLN A 2 5.65 33.07 -19.33
C GLN A 2 4.16 33.46 -19.28
N GLN A 3 3.35 33.17 -20.29
CA GLN A 3 1.89 33.43 -20.21
C GLN A 3 1.19 32.52 -19.18
N ARG A 4 1.62 31.26 -19.05
CA ARG A 4 1.08 30.31 -18.06
C ARG A 4 1.48 30.69 -16.62
N LEU A 5 2.67 31.27 -16.45
CA LEU A 5 3.11 31.89 -15.20
C LEU A 5 2.22 33.07 -14.78
N LYS A 6 1.67 33.83 -15.74
CA LYS A 6 0.74 34.95 -15.47
C LYS A 6 -0.74 34.55 -15.26
N MET A 7 -1.12 33.30 -15.55
CA MET A 7 -2.53 32.85 -15.51
C MET A 7 -2.84 31.81 -14.43
N TYR A 8 -1.83 31.21 -13.81
CA TYR A 8 -2.01 30.05 -12.92
C TYR A 8 -1.09 30.04 -11.70
N PHE A 9 -0.35 31.12 -11.45
CA PHE A 9 0.61 31.21 -10.35
C PHE A 9 0.45 32.54 -9.62
N ARG A 10 0.54 32.46 -8.30
CA ARG A 10 0.33 33.53 -7.34
C ARG A 10 1.52 33.50 -6.38
N ASP A 11 2.08 34.65 -6.03
CA ASP A 11 3.17 34.69 -5.05
C ASP A 11 2.62 34.44 -3.64
N VAL A 12 2.74 33.19 -3.18
CA VAL A 12 2.24 32.70 -1.87
C VAL A 12 3.41 32.30 -0.95
N LEU A 13 4.64 32.70 -1.31
CA LEU A 13 5.88 32.29 -0.63
C LEU A 13 6.84 33.48 -0.41
N ASP A 14 6.59 34.23 0.65
CA ASP A 14 7.58 35.10 1.33
C ASP A 14 7.58 34.88 2.87
N GLU A 15 6.89 33.82 3.34
CA GLU A 15 6.77 33.44 4.77
C GLU A 15 7.17 31.97 5.01
N SER A 16 8.05 31.45 4.16
CA SER A 16 8.86 30.25 4.46
C SER A 16 9.95 30.51 5.51
N ASP A 17 10.10 31.75 5.93
CA ASP A 17 11.36 32.28 6.43
C ASP A 17 11.59 32.07 7.93
N GLU A 18 10.58 31.67 8.71
CA GLU A 18 10.79 31.04 10.03
C GLU A 18 11.18 29.54 9.92
N ILE A 19 11.05 28.93 8.74
CA ILE A 19 11.19 27.47 8.54
C ILE A 19 12.47 27.08 7.78
N LEU A 20 13.05 28.00 6.99
CA LEU A 20 14.22 27.72 6.15
C LEU A 20 15.44 28.66 6.37
N HIS A 21 15.35 29.61 7.31
CA HIS A 21 16.34 30.69 7.48
C HIS A 21 17.78 30.23 7.74
N VAL A 22 18.73 31.10 7.38
CA VAL A 22 19.97 31.26 8.16
C VAL A 22 20.26 32.75 8.40
N LYS A 23 20.35 33.53 7.31
CA LYS A 23 20.13 35.00 7.23
C LYS A 23 20.25 35.45 5.76
N TYR A 24 19.12 35.78 5.12
CA TYR A 24 19.04 35.84 3.65
C TYR A 24 19.36 37.20 3.01
N GLN A 25 19.73 37.15 1.71
CA GLN A 25 19.21 38.09 0.72
C GLN A 25 19.30 37.49 -0.71
N LEU A 26 18.25 36.79 -1.16
CA LEU A 26 18.03 36.51 -2.58
C LEU A 26 16.87 37.36 -3.13
N ILE A 27 16.79 37.47 -4.46
CA ILE A 27 15.86 38.37 -5.14
C ILE A 27 15.31 37.64 -6.38
N TYR A 28 13.99 37.55 -6.49
CA TYR A 28 13.31 37.05 -7.68
C TYR A 28 12.96 38.18 -8.65
N THR A 29 12.77 37.84 -9.93
CA THR A 29 12.37 38.79 -10.98
C THR A 29 11.16 38.29 -11.74
N VAL A 30 10.00 38.88 -11.49
CA VAL A 30 8.75 38.67 -12.24
C VAL A 30 8.35 39.98 -12.89
N GLY A 31 8.01 39.95 -14.18
CA GLY A 31 7.66 41.14 -14.97
C GLY A 31 8.34 41.16 -16.34
N ALA A 32 8.34 42.33 -16.99
CA ALA A 32 9.31 42.63 -18.05
C ALA A 32 10.71 42.82 -17.42
N GLN A 33 11.78 42.69 -18.20
CA GLN A 33 13.15 42.73 -17.67
C GLN A 33 13.55 44.13 -17.14
N GLN A 34 13.21 44.42 -15.90
CA GLN A 34 13.71 45.59 -15.17
C GLN A 34 15.08 45.30 -14.55
N GLN A 35 15.90 46.34 -14.34
CA GLN A 35 17.09 46.20 -13.51
C GLN A 35 16.67 46.02 -12.05
N VAL A 36 16.95 44.84 -11.49
CA VAL A 36 16.94 44.63 -10.03
C VAL A 36 17.73 45.76 -9.35
N HIS A 37 17.19 46.37 -8.30
CA HIS A 37 17.77 47.51 -7.58
C HIS A 37 19.25 47.32 -7.15
N THR A 38 19.72 46.08 -7.04
CA THR A 38 21.13 45.73 -6.81
C THR A 38 21.77 44.85 -7.91
N GLY A 39 21.02 44.39 -8.92
CA GLY A 39 21.52 43.45 -9.94
C GLY A 39 22.62 44.05 -10.82
N ALA A 40 22.50 45.33 -11.16
CA ALA A 40 23.57 46.08 -11.82
C ALA A 40 24.85 46.19 -10.98
N LYS A 41 24.79 46.01 -9.65
CA LYS A 41 25.96 46.00 -8.76
C LYS A 41 26.50 44.58 -8.54
N ARG A 42 25.65 43.57 -8.31
CA ARG A 42 26.05 42.17 -8.02
C ARG A 42 26.99 41.55 -9.09
N CYS A 43 26.88 41.96 -10.36
CA CYS A 43 27.75 41.45 -11.45
C CYS A 43 28.82 42.42 -11.96
N ARG A 44 29.01 43.60 -11.34
CA ARG A 44 29.99 44.61 -11.81
C ARG A 44 31.42 44.42 -11.29
N ASN A 45 31.62 43.68 -10.20
CA ASN A 45 32.89 43.70 -9.46
C ASN A 45 33.95 42.67 -9.90
N TYR A 46 33.62 41.72 -10.79
CA TYR A 46 34.61 40.79 -11.36
C TYR A 46 35.21 41.36 -12.65
N HIS A 47 36.54 41.34 -12.77
CA HIS A 47 37.27 41.73 -13.98
C HIS A 47 37.01 40.75 -15.14
N ARG A 48 37.41 41.16 -16.35
CA ARG A 48 37.18 40.38 -17.58
C ARG A 48 37.85 38.99 -17.54
N LYS A 49 39.01 38.87 -16.88
CA LYS A 49 39.71 37.60 -16.67
C LYS A 49 38.92 36.69 -15.72
N ASP A 50 38.57 37.20 -14.54
CA ASP A 50 37.84 36.48 -13.50
C ASP A 50 36.51 35.94 -14.03
N LYS A 51 35.78 36.73 -14.83
CA LYS A 51 34.55 36.30 -15.50
C LYS A 51 34.78 35.15 -16.50
N GLN A 52 35.91 35.12 -17.20
CA GLN A 52 36.27 34.01 -18.09
C GLN A 52 36.66 32.76 -17.28
N ILE A 53 37.36 32.92 -16.15
CA ILE A 53 37.70 31.83 -15.23
C ILE A 53 36.41 31.21 -14.66
N ILE A 54 35.54 32.02 -14.05
CA ILE A 54 34.24 31.59 -13.50
C ILE A 54 33.38 30.88 -14.55
N LEU A 55 33.25 31.43 -15.78
CA LEU A 55 32.48 30.79 -16.84
C LEU A 55 33.12 29.48 -17.32
N SER A 56 34.46 29.39 -17.35
CA SER A 56 35.16 28.15 -17.68
C SER A 56 35.04 27.09 -16.58
N PHE A 57 34.96 27.48 -15.31
CA PHE A 57 34.66 26.57 -14.21
C PHE A 57 33.21 26.09 -14.28
N ILE A 58 32.23 26.99 -14.41
CA ILE A 58 30.81 26.60 -14.37
C ILE A 58 30.41 25.75 -15.59
N LEU A 59 31.03 25.96 -16.78
CA LEU A 59 30.52 25.40 -18.05
C LEU A 59 31.46 24.45 -18.81
N LYS A 60 32.70 24.20 -18.37
CA LYS A 60 33.60 23.25 -19.05
C LYS A 60 33.86 22.00 -18.20
N PRO A 61 33.77 20.78 -18.75
CA PRO A 61 34.01 19.55 -17.98
C PRO A 61 35.45 19.41 -17.46
N ASN A 62 36.44 20.05 -18.11
CA ASN A 62 37.86 19.78 -17.86
C ASN A 62 38.50 20.65 -16.76
N SER A 63 37.80 21.66 -16.23
CA SER A 63 38.31 22.56 -15.19
C SER A 63 38.22 21.96 -13.78
N SER A 64 39.09 22.40 -12.87
CA SER A 64 39.13 22.02 -11.45
C SER A 64 38.79 23.20 -10.54
N ILE A 65 38.46 22.93 -9.28
CA ILE A 65 38.29 23.95 -8.23
C ILE A 65 39.60 24.72 -7.98
N ASP A 66 40.73 24.11 -8.30
CA ASP A 66 42.07 24.72 -8.22
C ASP A 66 42.23 25.90 -9.20
N ASP A 67 41.44 25.95 -10.28
CA ASP A 67 41.37 27.10 -11.20
C ASP A 67 40.71 28.34 -10.55
N LEU A 68 39.99 28.16 -9.43
CA LEU A 68 39.33 29.23 -8.65
C LEU A 68 40.10 29.63 -7.39
N ASN A 69 40.74 28.65 -6.74
CA ASN A 69 41.48 28.87 -5.50
C ASN A 69 42.51 30.00 -5.66
N ASN A 70 42.70 30.80 -4.60
CA ASN A 70 43.44 32.07 -4.53
C ASN A 70 42.74 33.34 -5.10
N ASN A 71 41.67 33.24 -5.90
CA ASN A 71 41.03 34.43 -6.51
C ASN A 71 39.65 34.80 -5.94
N PHE A 72 39.01 33.92 -5.16
CA PHE A 72 37.63 34.06 -4.69
C PHE A 72 37.48 33.60 -3.23
N SER A 73 36.45 34.08 -2.53
CA SER A 73 36.14 33.63 -1.17
C SER A 73 35.33 32.31 -1.16
N ASP A 74 35.37 31.58 -0.05
CA ASP A 74 34.71 30.27 0.08
C ASP A 74 33.22 30.32 -0.28
N HIS A 75 32.52 31.39 0.10
CA HIS A 75 31.10 31.58 -0.25
C HIS A 75 30.88 31.80 -1.76
N GLN A 76 31.79 32.48 -2.44
CA GLN A 76 31.75 32.62 -3.91
C GLN A 76 32.04 31.26 -4.57
N ILE A 77 33.01 30.51 -4.06
CA ILE A 77 33.37 29.17 -4.55
C ILE A 77 32.20 28.19 -4.36
N GLN A 78 31.51 28.21 -3.21
CA GLN A 78 30.27 27.46 -2.96
C GLN A 78 29.20 27.78 -4.01
N LEU A 79 28.94 29.06 -4.30
CA LEU A 79 27.99 29.47 -5.33
C LEU A 79 28.41 28.99 -6.73
N PHE A 80 29.70 29.02 -7.07
CA PHE A 80 30.20 28.51 -8.35
C PHE A 80 30.10 26.98 -8.46
N LEU A 81 30.32 26.25 -7.35
CA LEU A 81 30.11 24.79 -7.27
C LEU A 81 28.64 24.43 -7.48
N ILE A 82 27.71 25.12 -6.82
CA ILE A 82 26.25 24.92 -7.00
C ILE A 82 25.84 25.20 -8.45
N LEU A 83 26.33 26.29 -9.05
CA LEU A 83 26.05 26.60 -10.47
C LEU A 83 26.63 25.56 -11.44
N ARG A 84 27.83 25.03 -11.17
CA ARG A 84 28.43 23.90 -11.92
C ARG A 84 27.64 22.60 -11.73
N GLY A 85 27.05 22.39 -10.55
CA GLY A 85 26.07 21.34 -10.29
C GLY A 85 24.82 21.48 -11.17
N LEU A 86 24.13 22.60 -11.06
CA LEU A 86 22.90 22.85 -11.81
C LEU A 86 23.08 22.79 -13.34
N LEU A 87 24.16 23.37 -13.88
CA LEU A 87 24.30 23.63 -15.32
C LEU A 87 25.18 22.64 -16.09
N LEU A 88 26.26 22.12 -15.49
CA LEU A 88 27.22 21.22 -16.14
C LEU A 88 27.10 19.77 -15.64
N SER A 89 26.51 19.57 -14.46
CA SER A 89 26.32 18.25 -13.86
C SER A 89 24.94 17.67 -14.14
N ASP A 90 24.19 18.25 -15.08
CA ASP A 90 22.82 17.88 -15.47
C ASP A 90 21.76 17.89 -14.35
N VAL A 91 22.09 18.22 -13.09
CA VAL A 91 21.16 18.16 -11.94
C VAL A 91 19.84 18.89 -12.18
N LEU A 92 19.90 20.10 -12.74
CA LEU A 92 18.70 20.87 -13.13
C LEU A 92 17.94 20.20 -14.29
N ILE A 93 18.66 19.65 -15.26
CA ILE A 93 18.08 18.99 -16.43
C ILE A 93 17.42 17.64 -16.04
N ILE A 94 17.99 16.90 -15.10
CA ILE A 94 17.44 15.67 -14.52
C ILE A 94 16.16 15.99 -13.74
N ALA A 95 16.19 17.00 -12.88
CA ALA A 95 15.01 17.45 -12.15
C ALA A 95 13.87 17.93 -13.07
N LEU A 96 14.19 18.64 -14.15
CA LEU A 96 13.22 19.11 -15.16
C LEU A 96 12.76 18.03 -16.16
N LYS A 97 13.53 16.95 -16.37
CA LYS A 97 13.12 15.78 -17.17
C LYS A 97 12.13 14.89 -16.43
N LYS A 98 12.25 14.80 -15.10
CA LYS A 98 11.29 14.05 -14.27
C LYS A 98 9.93 14.72 -14.35
N ARG A 99 8.88 13.90 -14.49
CA ARG A 99 7.49 14.38 -14.44
C ARG A 99 7.05 14.50 -13.00
N HIS A 100 6.68 15.71 -12.59
CA HIS A 100 5.97 15.93 -11.33
C HIS A 100 4.71 15.06 -11.28
N ARG A 101 4.35 14.63 -10.06
CA ARG A 101 3.28 13.67 -9.75
C ARG A 101 3.41 12.29 -10.39
N VAL A 102 4.39 12.01 -11.28
CA VAL A 102 4.58 10.68 -11.92
C VAL A 102 5.90 10.02 -11.50
N ASN A 103 6.96 10.80 -11.35
CA ASN A 103 8.28 10.34 -10.89
C ASN A 103 8.61 10.86 -9.49
N TYR A 104 7.98 11.96 -9.06
CA TYR A 104 8.20 12.61 -7.78
C TYR A 104 7.01 13.47 -7.35
N GLY A 105 6.91 13.74 -6.05
CA GLY A 105 5.91 14.65 -5.48
C GLY A 105 5.98 14.64 -3.95
N ILE A 106 5.05 15.31 -3.28
CA ILE A 106 4.91 15.25 -1.81
C ILE A 106 4.01 14.08 -1.42
N ASN A 107 4.39 13.29 -0.41
CA ASN A 107 3.50 12.25 0.11
C ASN A 107 2.27 12.85 0.79
N SER A 108 1.09 12.49 0.30
CA SER A 108 -0.22 12.97 0.79
C SER A 108 -0.77 12.17 1.97
N ASN A 109 -0.10 11.09 2.39
CA ASN A 109 -0.44 10.28 3.55
C ASN A 109 -0.36 11.10 4.86
N HIS A 110 -1.48 11.28 5.56
CA HIS A 110 -1.55 12.09 6.79
C HIS A 110 -0.66 11.59 7.95
N HIS A 111 -0.12 10.37 7.89
CA HIS A 111 0.86 9.87 8.85
C HIS A 111 2.32 10.18 8.47
N PHE A 112 2.58 10.60 7.24
CA PHE A 112 3.91 10.89 6.73
C PHE A 112 4.36 12.30 7.16
N LYS A 113 5.11 12.37 8.27
CA LYS A 113 5.51 13.65 8.91
C LYS A 113 6.51 14.52 8.13
N ARG A 114 6.98 14.10 6.94
CA ARG A 114 8.02 14.81 6.17
C ARG A 114 7.41 15.60 5.02
N LEU A 115 7.99 16.77 4.75
CA LEU A 115 7.53 17.69 3.72
C LEU A 115 8.43 17.75 2.47
N MET A 116 9.46 16.90 2.38
CA MET A 116 10.30 16.77 1.18
C MET A 116 9.58 16.00 0.06
N ALA A 117 10.00 16.21 -1.19
CA ALA A 117 9.62 15.35 -2.29
C ALA A 117 10.17 13.94 -2.11
N VAL A 118 9.32 12.95 -2.36
CA VAL A 118 9.67 11.53 -2.42
C VAL A 118 9.55 11.02 -3.86
N PRO A 119 10.24 9.93 -4.21
CA PRO A 119 9.97 9.20 -5.44
C PRO A 119 8.52 8.73 -5.46
N PHE A 120 7.87 8.87 -6.61
CA PHE A 120 6.54 8.35 -6.82
C PHE A 120 6.62 7.04 -7.61
N ARG A 121 5.85 6.04 -7.18
CA ARG A 121 5.83 4.70 -7.77
C ARG A 121 5.09 4.66 -9.13
N ALA A 122 4.32 5.72 -9.43
CA ALA A 122 3.83 6.14 -10.76
C ALA A 122 3.09 7.50 -10.60
N LYS A 123 2.08 7.82 -11.43
CA LYS A 123 1.16 8.96 -11.18
C LYS A 123 0.58 8.87 -9.75
N ASP A 124 0.30 10.00 -9.08
CA ASP A 124 0.24 10.29 -7.63
C ASP A 124 0.28 9.17 -6.54
N VAL A 125 1.09 8.11 -6.68
CA VAL A 125 1.41 7.16 -5.61
C VAL A 125 2.78 7.52 -5.08
N ALA A 126 2.79 8.31 -4.00
CA ALA A 126 3.99 8.54 -3.23
C ALA A 126 4.53 7.20 -2.68
N SER A 127 5.84 7.01 -2.76
CA SER A 127 6.48 5.90 -2.06
C SER A 127 6.53 6.22 -0.56
N ASP A 128 5.72 5.52 0.24
CA ASP A 128 5.63 5.75 1.70
C ASP A 128 6.96 5.58 2.45
N ARG A 129 7.95 4.95 1.82
CA ARG A 129 9.24 4.62 2.42
C ARG A 129 10.47 5.13 1.68
N THR A 130 10.41 5.55 0.41
CA THR A 130 11.64 6.00 -0.31
C THR A 130 11.83 7.51 -0.31
N GLU A 131 13.09 7.95 -0.32
CA GLU A 131 13.52 9.34 -0.53
C GLU A 131 14.59 9.44 -1.63
N PHE A 132 14.78 10.62 -2.22
CA PHE A 132 15.86 10.86 -3.17
C PHE A 132 17.20 11.04 -2.43
N GLY A 133 18.19 10.19 -2.73
CA GLY A 133 19.50 10.23 -2.08
C GLY A 133 20.36 11.43 -2.43
N HIS A 134 20.25 11.97 -3.65
CA HIS A 134 21.00 13.18 -4.03
C HIS A 134 20.31 14.44 -3.48
N PRO A 135 20.97 15.25 -2.61
CA PRO A 135 20.32 16.33 -1.88
C PRO A 135 19.82 17.46 -2.80
N ASP A 136 20.62 17.91 -3.78
CA ASP A 136 20.17 18.98 -4.69
C ASP A 136 18.99 18.54 -5.57
N VAL A 137 18.96 17.28 -6.02
CA VAL A 137 17.79 16.71 -6.72
C VAL A 137 16.59 16.69 -5.77
N ALA A 138 16.74 16.19 -4.54
CA ALA A 138 15.67 16.19 -3.54
C ALA A 138 15.13 17.60 -3.28
N LEU A 139 15.99 18.61 -3.16
CA LEU A 139 15.62 20.01 -2.96
C LEU A 139 14.89 20.60 -4.17
N ILE A 140 15.46 20.49 -5.38
CA ILE A 140 14.83 21.03 -6.61
C ILE A 140 13.48 20.34 -6.85
N LEU A 141 13.40 19.01 -6.69
CA LEU A 141 12.15 18.27 -6.80
C LEU A 141 11.15 18.63 -5.70
N THR A 142 11.59 19.02 -4.49
CA THR A 142 10.70 19.54 -3.43
C THR A 142 10.10 20.89 -3.82
N HIS A 143 10.92 21.83 -4.30
CA HIS A 143 10.44 23.14 -4.77
C HIS A 143 9.49 22.97 -5.97
N LEU A 144 9.88 22.18 -6.97
CA LEU A 144 9.01 21.85 -8.11
C LEU A 144 7.75 21.10 -7.67
N SER A 145 7.77 20.35 -6.56
CA SER A 145 6.59 19.68 -6.02
C SER A 145 5.59 20.64 -5.40
N TYR A 146 6.00 21.57 -4.52
CA TYR A 146 5.03 22.54 -3.99
C TYR A 146 4.53 23.50 -5.08
N TYR A 147 5.42 23.90 -6.00
CA TYR A 147 5.07 24.65 -7.19
C TYR A 147 4.02 23.95 -8.08
N SER A 148 4.01 22.61 -8.14
CA SER A 148 3.16 21.86 -9.10
C SER A 148 2.03 21.03 -8.48
N SER A 149 2.07 20.71 -7.17
CA SER A 149 0.99 19.99 -6.46
C SER A 149 0.06 20.93 -5.71
N VAL A 150 0.50 22.15 -5.42
CA VAL A 150 -0.11 23.06 -4.44
C VAL A 150 -0.22 22.39 -3.04
N LEU A 151 -0.95 23.01 -2.11
CA LEU A 151 -1.10 22.54 -0.72
C LEU A 151 -2.44 21.82 -0.55
N ASN A 152 -2.42 20.65 0.10
CA ASN A 152 -3.67 19.94 0.42
C ASN A 152 -4.48 20.63 1.52
N ASP A 153 -5.75 20.29 1.64
CA ASP A 153 -6.74 20.79 2.62
C ASP A 153 -6.16 21.09 4.01
N GLN A 154 -5.37 20.17 4.60
CA GLN A 154 -4.78 20.33 5.93
C GLN A 154 -3.48 21.15 5.92
N GLN A 155 -2.70 21.12 4.84
CA GLN A 155 -1.54 22.01 4.67
C GLN A 155 -2.00 23.45 4.45
N LEU A 156 -3.01 23.65 3.60
CA LEU A 156 -3.66 24.92 3.35
C LEU A 156 -4.33 25.46 4.61
N LEU A 157 -5.03 24.62 5.39
CA LEU A 157 -5.57 25.03 6.70
C LEU A 157 -4.46 25.44 7.68
N LYS A 158 -3.28 24.80 7.66
CA LYS A 158 -2.11 25.22 8.46
C LYS A 158 -1.53 26.55 8.00
N CYS A 159 -1.44 26.80 6.69
CA CYS A 159 -1.05 28.10 6.14
C CYS A 159 -2.08 29.18 6.52
N PHE A 160 -3.37 28.88 6.46
CA PHE A 160 -4.43 29.79 6.90
C PHE A 160 -4.46 30.05 8.41
N HIS A 161 -4.09 29.06 9.24
CA HIS A 161 -3.91 29.28 10.68
C HIS A 161 -2.71 30.17 10.99
N ARG A 162 -1.56 29.96 10.32
CA ARG A 162 -0.39 30.83 10.47
C ARG A 162 -0.65 32.25 9.95
N LEU A 163 -1.31 32.37 8.80
CA LEU A 163 -1.79 33.66 8.30
C LEU A 163 -2.67 34.38 9.35
N SER A 164 -3.48 33.65 10.12
CA SER A 164 -4.28 34.26 11.21
C SER A 164 -3.48 34.65 12.46
N GLU A 165 -2.19 34.28 12.54
CA GLU A 165 -1.24 34.63 13.60
C GLU A 165 -0.31 35.79 13.20
N GLU A 166 -0.31 36.19 11.92
CA GLU A 166 0.58 37.23 11.37
C GLU A 166 0.16 38.68 11.63
N LYS A 167 1.08 39.63 11.37
CA LYS A 167 0.89 41.06 11.70
C LYS A 167 -0.06 41.83 10.79
N ASP A 168 -0.10 41.52 9.49
CA ASP A 168 -1.18 42.00 8.60
C ASP A 168 -1.68 40.86 7.70
N PRO A 169 -2.56 40.00 8.25
CA PRO A 169 -3.15 38.90 7.51
C PRO A 169 -3.99 39.33 6.30
N THR A 170 -4.46 40.58 6.29
CA THR A 170 -5.31 41.08 5.19
C THR A 170 -4.44 41.43 4.00
N LEU A 171 -3.33 42.14 4.21
CA LEU A 171 -2.37 42.47 3.14
C LEU A 171 -1.79 41.20 2.49
N ILE A 172 -1.43 40.20 3.29
CA ILE A 172 -0.87 38.93 2.79
C ILE A 172 -1.95 38.13 2.04
N TYR A 173 -3.17 38.03 2.56
CA TYR A 173 -4.27 37.37 1.86
C TYR A 173 -4.64 38.09 0.56
N ASP A 174 -4.71 39.42 0.58
CA ASP A 174 -5.02 40.21 -0.61
C ASP A 174 -3.98 40.01 -1.71
N GLN A 175 -2.71 39.76 -1.36
CA GLN A 175 -1.69 39.27 -2.31
C GLN A 175 -2.03 37.85 -2.80
N TRP A 176 -2.39 36.92 -1.91
CA TRP A 176 -2.83 35.57 -2.27
C TRP A 176 -4.07 35.55 -3.17
N ILE A 177 -4.88 36.62 -3.21
CA ILE A 177 -6.05 36.78 -4.12
C ILE A 177 -5.88 37.83 -5.23
N SER A 178 -4.77 38.57 -5.29
CA SER A 178 -4.54 39.69 -6.24
C SER A 178 -4.47 39.38 -7.75
N TYR A 179 -4.08 38.16 -8.13
CA TYR A 179 -3.74 37.80 -9.52
C TYR A 179 -4.88 37.23 -10.38
N ASP A 180 -6.01 36.82 -9.79
CA ASP A 180 -7.21 36.44 -10.54
C ASP A 180 -8.15 37.66 -10.65
N GLU A 181 -8.95 37.74 -11.71
CA GLU A 181 -10.01 38.74 -11.81
C GLU A 181 -11.04 38.51 -10.68
N LYS A 182 -11.50 39.59 -10.01
CA LYS A 182 -12.39 39.46 -8.83
C LYS A 182 -13.62 38.60 -9.10
N ASP A 183 -14.16 38.65 -10.31
CA ASP A 183 -15.37 37.91 -10.73
C ASP A 183 -15.16 36.38 -10.83
N GLN A 184 -13.91 35.90 -10.82
CA GLN A 184 -13.58 34.46 -10.86
C GLN A 184 -13.40 33.85 -9.46
N ILE A 185 -13.17 34.68 -8.44
CA ILE A 185 -13.10 34.26 -7.04
C ILE A 185 -14.51 34.33 -6.43
N SER A 186 -14.97 33.26 -5.78
CA SER A 186 -16.24 33.29 -5.03
C SER A 186 -16.23 34.43 -4.01
N SER A 187 -17.26 35.28 -4.00
CA SER A 187 -17.33 36.48 -3.13
C SER A 187 -17.16 36.18 -1.64
N SER A 188 -17.49 34.96 -1.22
CA SER A 188 -17.22 34.47 0.14
C SER A 188 -15.72 34.42 0.51
N ILE A 189 -14.80 34.37 -0.47
CA ILE A 189 -13.35 34.30 -0.30
C ILE A 189 -12.62 35.40 -1.12
N GLN A 190 -13.28 36.53 -1.36
CA GLN A 190 -12.70 37.73 -2.01
C GLN A 190 -12.05 38.73 -1.03
N GLU A 191 -12.11 38.49 0.27
CA GLU A 191 -11.48 39.31 1.31
C GLU A 191 -11.12 38.42 2.51
N TRP A 192 -10.01 38.68 3.20
CA TRP A 192 -9.57 37.87 4.34
C TRP A 192 -10.65 37.72 5.42
N LYS A 193 -11.36 38.82 5.70
CA LYS A 193 -12.42 38.91 6.71
C LYS A 193 -13.63 38.02 6.42
N SER A 194 -13.77 37.57 5.16
CA SER A 194 -14.82 36.66 4.71
C SER A 194 -14.39 35.18 4.76
N VAL A 195 -13.10 34.88 4.91
CA VAL A 195 -12.56 33.51 4.99
C VAL A 195 -12.87 32.89 6.36
N ASN A 196 -13.99 32.18 6.46
CA ASN A 196 -14.38 31.50 7.68
C ASN A 196 -13.83 30.06 7.68
N LEU A 197 -12.64 29.89 8.28
CA LEU A 197 -11.98 28.58 8.43
C LEU A 197 -12.78 27.54 9.24
N ARG A 198 -13.91 27.92 9.87
CA ARG A 198 -14.87 27.00 10.51
C ARG A 198 -16.04 26.63 9.60
N HIS A 199 -16.31 27.39 8.54
CA HIS A 199 -17.45 27.18 7.64
C HIS A 199 -17.18 26.06 6.64
N ASN A 200 -17.64 24.85 6.98
CA ASN A 200 -17.26 23.62 6.28
C ASN A 200 -17.60 23.64 4.78
N GLN A 201 -18.72 24.27 4.41
CA GLN A 201 -19.19 24.37 3.02
C GLN A 201 -18.34 25.34 2.17
N GLN A 202 -17.83 26.42 2.77
CA GLN A 202 -16.88 27.34 2.10
C GLN A 202 -15.57 26.61 1.81
N ARG A 203 -15.06 25.86 2.79
CA ARG A 203 -13.85 25.04 2.64
C ARG A 203 -14.00 24.00 1.53
N ILE A 204 -14.99 23.12 1.65
CA ILE A 204 -15.13 21.91 0.81
C ILE A 204 -15.52 22.23 -0.64
N HIS A 205 -16.21 23.35 -0.91
CA HIS A 205 -16.72 23.65 -2.26
C HIS A 205 -16.07 24.86 -2.97
N PHE A 206 -15.31 25.70 -2.26
CA PHE A 206 -14.67 26.89 -2.86
C PHE A 206 -13.18 27.04 -2.51
N LEU A 207 -12.74 26.59 -1.33
CA LEU A 207 -11.35 26.77 -0.86
C LEU A 207 -10.43 25.59 -1.20
N PHE A 208 -10.95 24.36 -1.20
CA PHE A 208 -10.18 23.11 -1.32
C PHE A 208 -10.23 22.39 -2.68
N PRO A 209 -11.33 22.43 -3.49
CA PRO A 209 -11.37 21.77 -4.80
C PRO A 209 -10.29 22.23 -5.79
N THR A 210 -9.72 23.40 -5.56
CA THR A 210 -8.78 24.12 -6.43
C THR A 210 -7.43 23.40 -6.67
N PHE A 211 -7.13 22.20 -6.10
CA PHE A 211 -5.73 21.79 -5.83
C PHE A 211 -5.23 20.29 -5.97
N ARG A 212 -5.94 19.22 -6.41
CA ARG A 212 -5.54 17.81 -6.00
C ARG A 212 -5.53 16.59 -6.99
N ASN A 213 -4.59 15.64 -6.72
CA ASN A 213 -4.58 14.14 -6.85
C ASN A 213 -4.59 13.35 -8.23
N ASN A 214 -3.88 12.17 -8.29
CA ASN A 214 -4.21 10.79 -8.87
C ASN A 214 -3.11 9.81 -9.50
N ILE A 215 -2.65 8.77 -8.73
CA ILE A 215 -2.49 7.25 -8.90
C ILE A 215 -1.77 6.40 -10.04
N GLY A 216 -1.03 5.28 -9.73
CA GLY A 216 -0.45 4.25 -10.70
C GLY A 216 0.55 3.12 -10.18
N THR A 217 1.23 2.30 -11.06
CA THR A 217 2.14 1.11 -10.73
C THR A 217 3.30 0.70 -11.75
N ASN A 218 3.81 -0.56 -11.74
CA ASN A 218 5.11 -1.21 -12.19
C ASN A 218 5.50 -1.31 -13.71
N ASP A 219 6.79 -1.63 -14.03
CA ASP A 219 7.38 -1.91 -15.38
C ASP A 219 8.82 -2.58 -15.41
N THR A 220 9.34 -3.21 -14.33
CA THR A 220 10.81 -3.22 -14.03
C THR A 220 11.68 -4.49 -14.23
N GLN A 221 11.32 -5.50 -15.06
CA GLN A 221 12.04 -6.80 -15.13
C GLN A 221 13.58 -6.74 -15.26
N LEU A 222 14.13 -5.93 -16.16
CA LEU A 222 15.58 -5.84 -16.38
C LEU A 222 16.36 -5.16 -15.23
N LEU A 223 15.65 -4.64 -14.24
CA LEU A 223 16.19 -4.00 -13.03
C LEU A 223 16.08 -4.91 -11.80
N LEU A 224 15.73 -6.19 -11.97
CA LEU A 224 15.77 -7.18 -10.89
C LEU A 224 17.22 -7.48 -10.47
N PRO A 225 17.51 -7.66 -9.17
CA PRO A 225 18.83 -8.07 -8.68
C PRO A 225 19.36 -9.34 -9.37
N VAL A 226 20.68 -9.49 -9.48
CA VAL A 226 21.34 -10.61 -10.19
C VAL A 226 20.84 -11.99 -9.75
N HIS A 227 20.51 -12.15 -8.46
CA HIS A 227 20.01 -13.40 -7.88
C HIS A 227 18.48 -13.60 -7.96
N ILE A 228 17.72 -12.66 -8.54
CA ILE A 228 16.27 -12.76 -8.72
C ILE A 228 15.96 -12.99 -10.20
N CYS A 229 15.84 -14.26 -10.58
CA CYS A 229 15.33 -14.66 -11.89
C CYS A 229 13.80 -14.51 -11.93
N GLN A 230 13.27 -13.83 -12.95
CA GLN A 230 11.84 -13.91 -13.27
C GLN A 230 11.54 -15.32 -13.81
N ASN A 231 10.65 -16.05 -13.15
CA ASN A 231 10.27 -17.41 -13.55
C ASN A 231 9.16 -17.36 -14.61
N ASP A 232 9.54 -17.10 -15.87
CA ASP A 232 8.62 -16.98 -17.00
C ASP A 232 8.04 -18.35 -17.41
N LEU A 233 6.86 -18.66 -16.85
CA LEU A 233 6.13 -19.92 -17.07
C LEU A 233 6.02 -20.25 -18.57
N PRO A 234 6.39 -21.47 -19.03
CA PRO A 234 6.40 -21.83 -20.46
C PRO A 234 5.07 -21.63 -21.18
N GLU A 235 3.96 -21.81 -20.47
CA GLU A 235 2.58 -21.57 -20.94
C GLU A 235 2.35 -20.10 -21.29
N LEU A 236 2.99 -19.18 -20.57
CA LEU A 236 2.83 -17.73 -20.71
C LEU A 236 3.85 -17.09 -21.66
N GLN A 237 4.92 -17.78 -22.06
CA GLN A 237 5.95 -17.24 -22.98
C GLN A 237 5.38 -16.75 -24.33
N LYS A 238 4.24 -17.32 -24.77
CA LYS A 238 3.55 -16.90 -25.99
C LYS A 238 2.66 -15.66 -25.82
N THR A 239 2.38 -15.24 -24.59
CA THR A 239 1.36 -14.21 -24.30
C THR A 239 1.72 -12.87 -24.92
N ASP A 240 2.95 -12.38 -24.75
CA ASP A 240 3.39 -11.10 -25.32
C ASP A 240 3.24 -11.06 -26.85
N ALA A 241 3.61 -12.16 -27.53
CA ALA A 241 3.44 -12.29 -28.97
C ALA A 241 1.96 -12.36 -29.38
N ILE A 242 1.11 -13.05 -28.62
CA ILE A 242 -0.34 -13.11 -28.84
C ILE A 242 -0.97 -11.72 -28.66
N VAL A 243 -0.57 -10.95 -27.65
CA VAL A 243 -1.07 -9.59 -27.42
C VAL A 243 -0.66 -8.65 -28.54
N VAL A 244 0.61 -8.65 -28.96
CA VAL A 244 1.06 -7.85 -30.10
C VAL A 244 0.36 -8.26 -31.40
N ASN A 245 0.18 -9.56 -31.65
CA ASN A 245 -0.58 -10.05 -32.81
C ASN A 245 -2.06 -9.65 -32.78
N ASN A 246 -2.70 -9.62 -31.60
CA ASN A 246 -4.07 -9.15 -31.46
C ASN A 246 -4.17 -7.62 -31.63
N LEU A 247 -3.19 -6.85 -31.14
CA LEU A 247 -3.10 -5.40 -31.35
C LEU A 247 -2.96 -5.06 -32.84
N LEU A 248 -2.16 -5.80 -33.60
CA LEU A 248 -1.90 -5.59 -35.03
C LEU A 248 -3.05 -6.02 -35.98
N LYS A 249 -4.21 -6.45 -35.45
CA LYS A 249 -5.40 -6.73 -36.28
C LYS A 249 -5.99 -5.45 -36.86
N SER A 250 -6.47 -5.52 -38.10
CA SER A 250 -6.99 -4.38 -38.87
C SER A 250 -8.19 -3.67 -38.22
N GLU A 251 -8.96 -4.35 -37.37
CA GLU A 251 -10.00 -3.75 -36.52
C GLU A 251 -9.48 -2.63 -35.59
N ASN A 252 -8.18 -2.67 -35.24
CA ASN A 252 -7.50 -1.70 -34.39
C ASN A 252 -6.75 -0.61 -35.17
N GLU A 253 -6.70 -0.67 -36.52
CA GLU A 253 -6.01 0.34 -37.35
C GLU A 253 -6.84 1.63 -37.47
N ASN A 254 -6.96 2.29 -36.33
CA ASN A 254 -7.86 3.40 -36.05
C ASN A 254 -7.16 4.39 -35.12
N TYR A 255 -6.48 5.37 -35.69
CA TYR A 255 -5.73 6.40 -34.95
C TYR A 255 -6.33 7.79 -35.17
N GLN A 256 -6.38 8.60 -34.11
CA GLN A 256 -6.84 9.98 -34.08
C GLN A 256 -5.83 10.85 -33.32
N THR A 257 -5.59 12.07 -33.80
CA THR A 257 -4.76 13.08 -33.11
C THR A 257 -5.63 14.23 -32.62
N LEU A 258 -5.46 14.60 -31.35
CA LEU A 258 -6.08 15.77 -30.77
C LEU A 258 -5.35 17.04 -31.22
N ALA A 259 -6.08 18.17 -31.27
CA ALA A 259 -5.50 19.49 -31.49
C ALA A 259 -4.77 19.97 -30.22
N MET A 260 -3.93 21.00 -30.35
CA MET A 260 -3.44 21.73 -29.18
C MET A 260 -4.62 22.29 -28.37
N ASN A 261 -4.54 22.22 -27.04
CA ASN A 261 -5.53 22.75 -26.10
C ASN A 261 -6.95 22.15 -26.21
N THR A 262 -7.08 20.92 -26.73
CA THR A 262 -8.36 20.17 -26.73
C THR A 262 -8.80 19.86 -25.30
N THR A 263 -10.07 20.12 -24.94
CA THR A 263 -10.62 19.81 -23.60
C THR A 263 -11.12 18.37 -23.48
N SER A 264 -11.30 17.86 -22.28
CA SER A 264 -11.95 16.55 -22.03
C SER A 264 -13.30 16.44 -22.72
N LYS A 265 -14.09 17.52 -22.74
CA LYS A 265 -15.40 17.55 -23.37
C LYS A 265 -15.31 17.42 -24.89
N ASP A 266 -14.31 18.03 -25.52
CA ASP A 266 -14.06 17.89 -26.95
C ASP A 266 -13.64 16.45 -27.29
N ILE A 267 -12.82 15.81 -26.45
CA ILE A 267 -12.43 14.39 -26.60
C ILE A 267 -13.68 13.50 -26.51
N LEU A 268 -14.56 13.72 -25.51
CA LEU A 268 -15.83 12.98 -25.39
C LEU A 268 -16.74 13.18 -26.61
N HIS A 269 -16.83 14.39 -27.16
CA HIS A 269 -17.58 14.64 -28.39
C HIS A 269 -16.97 13.92 -29.61
N GLN A 270 -15.64 13.86 -29.75
CA GLN A 270 -14.99 13.08 -30.80
C GLN A 270 -15.23 11.58 -30.64
N ILE A 271 -15.19 11.05 -29.41
CA ILE A 271 -15.42 9.64 -29.10
C ILE A 271 -16.88 9.22 -29.38
N VAL A 272 -17.86 10.08 -29.07
CA VAL A 272 -19.29 9.78 -29.29
C VAL A 272 -19.73 9.99 -30.74
N ASN A 273 -19.09 10.91 -31.47
CA ASN A 273 -19.31 11.10 -32.91
C ASN A 273 -18.43 10.19 -33.79
N TYR A 274 -17.61 9.32 -33.20
CA TYR A 274 -16.79 8.37 -33.94
C TYR A 274 -17.68 7.31 -34.64
N HIS A 275 -17.29 6.88 -35.83
CA HIS A 275 -18.12 6.10 -36.75
C HIS A 275 -18.46 4.66 -36.27
N GLN A 276 -17.88 4.22 -35.15
CA GLN A 276 -18.21 2.97 -34.46
C GLN A 276 -18.49 3.28 -32.99
N SER A 277 -19.42 2.55 -32.36
CA SER A 277 -19.75 2.77 -30.95
C SER A 277 -18.55 2.42 -30.05
N ILE A 278 -18.01 3.42 -29.35
CA ILE A 278 -17.06 3.19 -28.25
C ILE A 278 -17.84 2.89 -26.98
N ASN A 279 -17.51 1.79 -26.31
CA ASN A 279 -18.14 1.36 -25.05
C ASN A 279 -17.23 1.55 -23.82
N VAL A 280 -15.92 1.65 -24.02
CA VAL A 280 -14.92 1.73 -22.95
C VAL A 280 -13.93 2.86 -23.26
N ILE A 281 -13.55 3.65 -22.25
CA ILE A 281 -12.42 4.58 -22.31
C ILE A 281 -11.32 4.03 -21.39
N LEU A 282 -10.10 3.96 -21.92
CA LEU A 282 -8.89 3.48 -21.26
C LEU A 282 -7.87 4.63 -21.21
N ASP A 283 -7.97 5.50 -20.20
CA ASP A 283 -7.16 6.72 -20.12
C ASP A 283 -5.74 6.50 -19.55
N VAL A 284 -5.02 5.53 -20.12
CA VAL A 284 -3.63 5.21 -19.75
C VAL A 284 -2.62 6.29 -20.21
N GLY A 285 -3.03 7.16 -21.13
CA GLY A 285 -2.31 8.36 -21.53
C GLY A 285 -2.54 9.57 -20.63
N GLY A 286 -3.59 9.57 -19.79
CA GLY A 286 -3.94 10.71 -18.94
C GLY A 286 -4.35 11.95 -19.74
N LEU A 287 -5.16 11.80 -20.79
CA LEU A 287 -5.63 12.89 -21.66
C LEU A 287 -6.84 13.62 -21.09
N PHE A 288 -7.63 12.99 -20.21
CA PHE A 288 -8.73 13.66 -19.52
C PHE A 288 -8.17 14.38 -18.28
N THR A 289 -7.83 15.66 -18.44
CA THR A 289 -7.06 16.44 -17.44
C THR A 289 -7.86 17.50 -16.70
N ASP A 290 -9.06 17.80 -17.18
CA ASP A 290 -9.95 18.90 -16.80
C ASP A 290 -11.27 18.41 -16.16
N GLY A 291 -11.25 17.25 -15.49
CA GLY A 291 -12.36 16.75 -14.68
C GLY A 291 -12.00 15.48 -13.89
N THR A 292 -12.74 15.19 -12.82
CA THR A 292 -12.63 13.93 -12.09
C THR A 292 -13.23 12.75 -12.87
N ASN A 293 -12.83 11.52 -12.56
CA ASN A 293 -13.40 10.30 -13.13
C ASN A 293 -14.95 10.29 -13.14
N ARG A 294 -15.57 10.85 -12.09
CA ARG A 294 -17.02 10.99 -11.97
C ARG A 294 -17.59 11.99 -12.96
N GLU A 295 -16.97 13.16 -13.13
CA GLU A 295 -17.44 14.21 -14.04
C GLU A 295 -17.28 13.79 -15.51
N ILE A 296 -16.14 13.20 -15.87
CA ILE A 296 -15.90 12.65 -17.21
C ILE A 296 -16.94 11.56 -17.53
N ALA A 297 -17.20 10.65 -16.59
CA ALA A 297 -18.23 9.63 -16.72
C ALA A 297 -19.64 10.22 -16.91
N MET A 298 -20.03 11.20 -16.09
CA MET A 298 -21.36 11.81 -16.15
C MET A 298 -21.60 12.60 -17.45
N GLU A 299 -20.64 13.42 -17.90
CA GLU A 299 -20.77 14.12 -19.19
C GLU A 299 -20.77 13.14 -20.36
N TRP A 300 -19.97 12.05 -20.31
CA TRP A 300 -20.00 11.02 -21.35
C TRP A 300 -21.34 10.30 -21.43
N LEU A 301 -21.94 9.94 -20.28
CA LEU A 301 -23.29 9.37 -20.23
C LEU A 301 -24.31 10.35 -20.83
N LYS A 302 -24.29 11.60 -20.38
CA LYS A 302 -25.20 12.68 -20.81
C LYS A 302 -25.27 12.85 -22.32
N ILE A 303 -24.12 12.81 -23.03
CA ILE A 303 -24.09 12.89 -24.51
C ILE A 303 -24.29 11.54 -25.22
N SER A 304 -24.12 10.40 -24.54
CA SER A 304 -24.29 9.06 -25.13
C SER A 304 -25.75 8.71 -25.46
N HIS A 305 -25.95 7.79 -26.40
CA HIS A 305 -27.26 7.42 -26.97
C HIS A 305 -28.30 6.95 -25.93
N LYS A 306 -29.32 7.79 -25.66
CA LYS A 306 -30.27 7.65 -24.55
C LYS A 306 -31.03 6.31 -24.51
N MET A 307 -31.42 5.76 -25.66
CA MET A 307 -32.21 4.50 -25.75
C MET A 307 -31.34 3.22 -25.78
N LYS A 308 -30.02 3.33 -25.60
CA LYS A 308 -29.09 2.18 -25.62
C LYS A 308 -28.20 2.15 -24.39
N ILE A 309 -27.67 3.30 -23.99
CA ILE A 309 -26.79 3.43 -22.83
C ILE A 309 -27.59 4.04 -21.67
N HIS A 310 -27.79 3.26 -20.61
CA HIS A 310 -28.53 3.68 -19.41
C HIS A 310 -27.61 3.98 -18.22
N TYR A 311 -26.38 3.46 -18.24
CA TYR A 311 -25.45 3.53 -17.12
C TYR A 311 -24.03 3.87 -17.58
N VAL A 312 -23.27 4.56 -16.73
CA VAL A 312 -21.80 4.67 -16.83
C VAL A 312 -21.16 4.12 -15.58
N VAL A 313 -20.14 3.28 -15.76
CA VAL A 313 -19.34 2.68 -14.70
C VAL A 313 -17.97 3.36 -14.66
N TYR A 314 -17.53 3.75 -13.47
CA TYR A 314 -16.27 4.47 -13.26
C TYR A 314 -15.71 4.17 -11.86
N PHE A 315 -14.48 4.62 -11.60
CA PHE A 315 -13.83 4.50 -10.30
C PHE A 315 -13.77 5.81 -9.53
N ASP A 316 -14.08 5.75 -8.23
CA ASP A 316 -13.91 6.84 -7.27
C ASP A 316 -13.05 6.33 -6.11
N ALA A 317 -11.79 6.78 -6.05
CA ALA A 317 -10.68 6.01 -5.48
C ALA A 317 -10.72 4.53 -5.93
N ASP A 318 -10.30 3.59 -5.10
CA ASP A 318 -10.23 2.15 -5.42
C ASP A 318 -11.60 1.43 -5.49
N ARG A 319 -12.70 2.16 -5.75
CA ARG A 319 -14.07 1.61 -5.70
C ARG A 319 -14.85 1.85 -6.99
N ILE A 320 -15.52 0.78 -7.44
CA ILE A 320 -16.36 0.78 -8.64
C ILE A 320 -17.75 1.35 -8.31
N TYR A 321 -18.08 2.47 -8.94
CA TYR A 321 -19.41 3.08 -8.90
C TYR A 321 -20.09 3.00 -10.26
N VAL A 322 -21.42 3.04 -10.23
CA VAL A 322 -22.26 3.31 -11.41
C VAL A 322 -23.01 4.62 -11.22
N CYS A 323 -23.20 5.36 -12.31
CA CYS A 323 -24.13 6.48 -12.42
C CYS A 323 -25.21 6.15 -13.46
N ASP A 324 -26.47 6.47 -13.16
CA ASP A 324 -27.62 6.26 -14.06
C ASP A 324 -28.06 7.54 -14.80
N ARG A 325 -29.13 7.43 -15.62
CA ARG A 325 -29.73 8.56 -16.35
C ARG A 325 -30.44 9.61 -15.50
N GLN A 326 -30.63 9.35 -14.20
CA GLN A 326 -31.15 10.30 -13.21
C GLN A 326 -30.01 10.94 -12.39
N TYR A 327 -28.76 10.58 -12.68
CA TYR A 327 -27.55 10.97 -11.95
C TYR A 327 -27.51 10.47 -10.50
N HIS A 328 -28.17 9.34 -10.22
CA HIS A 328 -27.99 8.62 -8.97
C HIS A 328 -26.72 7.75 -9.02
N HIS A 329 -26.04 7.63 -7.88
CA HIS A 329 -24.77 6.93 -7.75
C HIS A 329 -24.87 5.75 -6.78
N TYR A 330 -24.44 4.57 -7.23
CA TYR A 330 -24.52 3.33 -6.44
C TYR A 330 -23.22 2.51 -6.57
N PRO A 331 -22.86 1.68 -5.57
CA PRO A 331 -21.82 0.66 -5.76
C PRO A 331 -22.21 -0.29 -6.90
N PHE A 332 -21.30 -0.54 -7.83
CA PHE A 332 -21.60 -1.32 -9.03
C PHE A 332 -22.13 -2.73 -8.72
N SER A 333 -21.56 -3.39 -7.70
CA SER A 333 -21.93 -4.74 -7.25
C SER A 333 -23.34 -4.88 -6.68
N THR A 334 -24.00 -3.77 -6.32
CA THR A 334 -25.39 -3.75 -5.81
C THR A 334 -26.37 -3.10 -6.79
N SER A 335 -25.98 -2.91 -8.05
CA SER A 335 -26.75 -2.17 -9.06
C SER A 335 -27.21 -3.05 -10.22
N PRO A 336 -28.36 -2.77 -10.87
CA PRO A 336 -28.80 -3.52 -12.06
C PRO A 336 -27.81 -3.49 -13.25
N ALA A 337 -26.84 -2.57 -13.23
CA ALA A 337 -25.82 -2.45 -14.26
C ALA A 337 -24.83 -3.63 -14.28
N CYS A 338 -24.63 -4.36 -13.17
CA CYS A 338 -23.70 -5.49 -13.14
C CYS A 338 -24.24 -6.72 -13.92
N GLU A 339 -25.56 -6.82 -14.08
CA GLU A 339 -26.23 -7.85 -14.90
C GLU A 339 -26.48 -7.38 -16.35
N ARG A 340 -26.47 -6.06 -16.58
CA ARG A 340 -26.84 -5.42 -17.86
C ARG A 340 -25.68 -4.67 -18.53
N LEU A 341 -24.53 -5.35 -18.66
CA LEU A 341 -23.29 -4.76 -19.18
C LEU A 341 -23.43 -4.23 -20.62
N ASP A 342 -24.37 -4.76 -21.41
CA ASP A 342 -24.79 -4.28 -22.74
C ASP A 342 -25.30 -2.83 -22.74
N SER A 343 -25.97 -2.44 -21.66
CA SER A 343 -26.61 -1.14 -21.47
C SER A 343 -25.66 -0.11 -20.81
N CYS A 344 -24.37 -0.44 -20.71
CA CYS A 344 -23.37 0.29 -19.94
C CYS A 344 -22.21 0.81 -20.80
N ILE A 345 -21.60 1.91 -20.36
CA ILE A 345 -20.29 2.40 -20.81
C ILE A 345 -19.31 2.48 -19.63
N PHE A 346 -18.01 2.37 -19.87
CA PHE A 346 -16.99 2.19 -18.81
C PHE A 346 -15.83 3.17 -18.96
N TYR A 347 -15.61 4.04 -17.96
CA TYR A 347 -14.47 4.95 -17.91
C TYR A 347 -13.43 4.45 -16.91
N LEU A 348 -12.22 4.12 -17.40
CA LEU A 348 -11.09 3.66 -16.60
C LEU A 348 -9.90 4.61 -16.78
N ASP A 349 -9.37 5.12 -15.67
CA ASP A 349 -8.16 5.98 -15.65
C ASP A 349 -6.86 5.16 -15.60
N ASP A 350 -5.71 5.85 -15.63
CA ASP A 350 -4.36 5.25 -15.66
C ASP A 350 -4.18 4.08 -14.66
N ILE A 351 -4.50 4.24 -13.37
CA ILE A 351 -4.41 3.10 -12.44
C ILE A 351 -5.48 2.04 -12.74
N HIS A 352 -6.74 2.41 -12.98
CA HIS A 352 -7.83 1.43 -13.08
C HIS A 352 -7.84 0.69 -14.42
N THR A 353 -7.01 1.10 -15.40
CA THR A 353 -6.59 0.26 -16.53
C THR A 353 -5.67 -0.91 -16.15
N ARG A 354 -5.23 -0.99 -14.88
CA ARG A 354 -4.50 -2.11 -14.28
C ARG A 354 -5.27 -2.68 -13.08
N GLY A 355 -5.04 -3.95 -12.73
CA GLY A 355 -5.70 -4.63 -11.60
C GLY A 355 -7.19 -4.98 -11.80
N THR A 356 -7.96 -4.11 -12.45
CA THR A 356 -9.40 -4.25 -12.71
C THR A 356 -9.72 -5.36 -13.72
N ASP A 357 -10.84 -6.06 -13.51
CA ASP A 357 -11.37 -7.06 -14.44
C ASP A 357 -12.89 -6.90 -14.63
N PHE A 358 -13.35 -6.79 -15.89
CA PHE A 358 -14.77 -6.72 -16.25
C PHE A 358 -15.08 -7.72 -17.37
N LYS A 359 -16.24 -8.38 -17.29
CA LYS A 359 -16.72 -9.33 -18.30
C LYS A 359 -17.42 -8.63 -19.47
N PHE A 360 -16.73 -7.70 -20.14
CA PHE A 360 -17.30 -6.90 -21.23
C PHE A 360 -17.98 -7.77 -22.33
N PRO A 361 -19.18 -7.38 -22.81
CA PRO A 361 -19.85 -8.03 -23.94
C PRO A 361 -18.94 -8.15 -25.17
N VAL A 362 -19.16 -9.18 -25.98
CA VAL A 362 -18.19 -9.63 -27.01
C VAL A 362 -17.90 -8.58 -28.09
N THR A 363 -18.78 -7.61 -28.29
CA THR A 363 -18.73 -6.60 -29.38
C THR A 363 -18.14 -5.26 -28.97
N PHE A 364 -17.63 -5.12 -27.73
CA PHE A 364 -17.21 -3.83 -27.20
C PHE A 364 -15.91 -3.30 -27.84
N LYS A 365 -15.94 -2.03 -28.29
CA LYS A 365 -14.75 -1.28 -28.72
C LYS A 365 -14.32 -0.28 -27.65
N ALA A 366 -13.01 -0.12 -27.47
CA ALA A 366 -12.43 0.84 -26.53
C ALA A 366 -11.67 1.99 -27.22
N ALA A 367 -11.76 3.18 -26.65
CA ALA A 367 -10.84 4.28 -26.93
C ALA A 367 -9.66 4.21 -25.94
N LEU A 368 -8.44 4.00 -26.45
CA LEU A 368 -7.21 3.95 -25.65
C LEU A 368 -6.39 5.22 -25.89
N THR A 369 -6.01 5.90 -24.81
CA THR A 369 -5.32 7.20 -24.90
C THR A 369 -3.80 7.08 -24.85
N LEU A 370 -3.12 7.95 -25.59
CA LEU A 370 -1.67 7.96 -25.74
C LEU A 370 -1.08 9.28 -25.21
N GLY A 371 -0.39 9.17 -24.07
CA GLY A 371 0.25 10.28 -23.37
C GLY A 371 1.78 10.20 -23.41
N ASN A 372 2.45 11.32 -23.17
CA ASN A 372 3.91 11.42 -23.25
C ASN A 372 4.59 10.40 -22.31
N GLY A 373 5.66 9.73 -22.78
CA GLY A 373 6.40 8.73 -22.00
C GLY A 373 5.55 7.54 -21.54
N LEU A 374 4.63 7.06 -22.39
CA LEU A 374 3.90 5.80 -22.20
C LEU A 374 4.77 4.61 -22.65
N THR A 375 4.89 3.61 -21.79
CA THR A 375 5.73 2.41 -21.93
C THR A 375 4.93 1.15 -22.29
N LYS A 376 5.64 0.09 -22.71
CA LYS A 376 5.06 -1.16 -23.22
C LYS A 376 4.07 -1.77 -22.25
N ASP A 377 4.44 -1.96 -20.98
CA ASP A 377 3.53 -2.60 -20.04
C ASP A 377 2.25 -1.79 -19.89
N ARG A 378 2.29 -0.50 -19.52
CA ARG A 378 1.03 0.24 -19.30
C ARG A 378 0.13 0.28 -20.55
N PHE A 379 0.69 0.50 -21.74
CA PHE A 379 -0.06 0.40 -23.00
C PHE A 379 -0.71 -0.99 -23.18
N VAL A 380 0.04 -2.07 -22.96
CA VAL A 380 -0.42 -3.46 -23.06
C VAL A 380 -1.45 -3.81 -21.98
N GLN A 381 -1.22 -3.46 -20.72
CA GLN A 381 -2.12 -3.76 -19.60
C GLN A 381 -3.48 -3.09 -19.78
N ALA A 382 -3.48 -1.85 -20.28
CA ALA A 382 -4.70 -1.11 -20.59
C ALA A 382 -5.45 -1.76 -21.76
N ALA A 383 -4.77 -2.02 -22.89
CA ALA A 383 -5.35 -2.76 -24.00
C ALA A 383 -5.94 -4.12 -23.56
N MET A 384 -5.23 -4.83 -22.68
CA MET A 384 -5.65 -6.11 -22.11
C MET A 384 -6.72 -6.04 -21.02
N ARG A 385 -7.31 -4.86 -20.72
CA ARG A 385 -8.63 -4.80 -20.08
C ARG A 385 -9.72 -5.32 -21.03
N MET A 386 -9.51 -5.18 -22.34
CA MET A 386 -10.36 -5.80 -23.37
C MET A 386 -9.99 -7.29 -23.47
N ARG A 387 -10.49 -8.10 -22.53
CA ARG A 387 -10.11 -9.52 -22.37
C ARG A 387 -10.36 -10.41 -23.59
N LYS A 388 -11.13 -9.96 -24.59
CA LYS A 388 -11.35 -10.64 -25.88
C LYS A 388 -10.80 -9.82 -27.06
N LEU A 389 -9.73 -9.04 -26.86
CA LEU A 389 -9.05 -8.29 -27.91
C LEU A 389 -8.61 -9.23 -29.04
N GLY A 390 -9.01 -8.93 -30.28
CA GLY A 390 -8.77 -9.83 -31.41
C GLY A 390 -9.74 -11.03 -31.51
N SER A 391 -10.73 -11.10 -30.62
CA SER A 391 -11.78 -12.13 -30.54
C SER A 391 -13.15 -11.48 -30.26
N GLY A 392 -13.39 -10.34 -30.91
CA GLY A 392 -14.61 -9.53 -30.84
C GLY A 392 -14.41 -8.15 -30.19
N HIS A 393 -13.53 -8.01 -29.21
CA HIS A 393 -13.13 -6.69 -28.70
C HIS A 393 -12.07 -6.07 -29.61
N SER A 394 -12.16 -4.75 -29.80
CA SER A 394 -11.21 -3.97 -30.61
C SER A 394 -10.91 -2.61 -29.95
N LEU A 395 -9.92 -1.89 -30.50
CA LEU A 395 -9.42 -0.61 -30.02
C LEU A 395 -9.50 0.48 -31.09
N ALA A 396 -9.52 1.74 -30.64
CA ALA A 396 -9.13 2.91 -31.43
C ALA A 396 -8.30 3.84 -30.53
N PHE A 397 -7.34 4.56 -31.11
CA PHE A 397 -6.29 5.26 -30.39
C PHE A 397 -6.43 6.78 -30.53
N TRP A 398 -6.39 7.49 -29.42
CA TRP A 398 -6.33 8.96 -29.39
C TRP A 398 -5.02 9.43 -28.76
N SER A 399 -4.27 10.33 -29.41
CA SER A 399 -3.06 10.93 -28.83
C SER A 399 -3.17 12.43 -28.66
N SER A 400 -2.43 12.98 -27.68
CA SER A 400 -2.12 14.40 -27.68
C SER A 400 -1.33 14.81 -28.93
N TYR A 401 -1.36 16.10 -29.27
CA TYR A 401 -0.53 16.67 -30.34
C TYR A 401 0.96 16.42 -30.11
N GLU A 402 1.43 16.45 -28.84
CA GLU A 402 2.83 16.18 -28.53
C GLU A 402 3.24 14.76 -28.94
N VAL A 403 2.44 13.77 -28.53
CA VAL A 403 2.68 12.35 -28.85
C VAL A 403 2.60 12.10 -30.36
N HIS A 404 1.67 12.75 -31.06
CA HIS A 404 1.61 12.72 -32.53
C HIS A 404 2.95 13.15 -33.16
N GLN A 405 3.53 14.27 -32.69
CA GLN A 405 4.83 14.75 -33.19
C GLN A 405 5.99 13.81 -32.80
N GLN A 406 5.95 13.16 -31.63
CA GLN A 406 6.94 12.16 -31.23
C GLN A 406 6.91 10.92 -32.16
N ILE A 407 5.72 10.38 -32.45
CA ILE A 407 5.53 9.24 -33.35
C ILE A 407 5.97 9.61 -34.78
N MET A 408 5.52 10.76 -35.30
CA MET A 408 5.94 11.28 -36.62
C MET A 408 7.46 11.44 -36.75
N LYS A 409 8.13 11.92 -35.69
CA LYS A 409 9.59 12.08 -35.64
C LYS A 409 10.33 10.74 -35.67
N LEU A 410 9.77 9.68 -35.09
CA LEU A 410 10.34 8.33 -35.18
C LEU A 410 10.08 7.68 -36.55
N LYS A 411 8.91 7.91 -37.15
CA LYS A 411 8.58 7.43 -38.51
C LYS A 411 9.52 8.01 -39.57
N ARG A 412 9.62 9.35 -39.62
CA ARG A 412 10.47 10.10 -40.59
C ARG A 412 11.97 9.81 -40.48
N LYS A 413 12.44 9.22 -39.38
CA LYS A 413 13.84 8.76 -39.22
C LYS A 413 14.14 7.46 -39.96
N LYS A 414 13.14 6.64 -40.29
CA LYS A 414 13.32 5.31 -40.90
C LYS A 414 12.75 5.21 -42.31
N GLU A 415 11.66 5.93 -42.58
CA GLU A 415 10.88 5.78 -43.82
C GLU A 415 10.45 7.15 -44.34
N ASN A 416 10.60 7.38 -45.65
CA ASN A 416 10.20 8.62 -46.33
C ASN A 416 8.78 8.48 -46.93
N THR A 417 7.84 8.01 -46.10
CA THR A 417 6.52 7.50 -46.51
C THR A 417 5.35 8.31 -45.92
N ASN A 418 4.12 7.91 -46.25
CA ASN A 418 2.88 8.67 -46.06
C ASN A 418 2.60 9.09 -44.59
N ASN A 419 1.96 10.24 -44.41
CA ASN A 419 1.72 10.92 -43.13
C ASN A 419 0.69 10.24 -42.19
N PHE A 420 0.07 9.12 -42.58
CA PHE A 420 -0.83 8.38 -41.70
C PHE A 420 -0.04 7.55 -40.68
N ILE A 421 -0.48 7.55 -39.43
CA ILE A 421 0.05 6.72 -38.33
C ILE A 421 -0.78 5.44 -38.24
N ASN A 422 -0.10 4.29 -38.10
CA ASN A 422 -0.70 2.97 -37.91
C ASN A 422 -0.33 2.37 -36.54
N VAL A 423 -0.85 1.18 -36.19
CA VAL A 423 -0.54 0.52 -34.91
C VAL A 423 0.95 0.18 -34.78
N ILE A 424 1.63 -0.13 -35.89
CA ILE A 424 3.09 -0.39 -35.90
C ILE A 424 3.89 0.85 -35.47
N ASP A 425 3.52 2.04 -35.95
CA ASP A 425 4.16 3.31 -35.55
C ASP A 425 3.94 3.63 -34.06
N ILE A 426 2.73 3.36 -33.54
CA ILE A 426 2.41 3.52 -32.11
C ILE A 426 3.27 2.57 -31.27
N LEU A 427 3.29 1.28 -31.61
CA LEU A 427 4.11 0.27 -30.92
C LEU A 427 5.61 0.64 -30.97
N ARG A 428 6.11 1.10 -32.12
CA ARG A 428 7.51 1.54 -32.32
C ARG A 428 7.89 2.67 -31.35
N TRP A 429 7.00 3.64 -31.13
CA TRP A 429 7.19 4.72 -30.15
C TRP A 429 7.10 4.24 -28.69
N VAL A 430 6.12 3.40 -28.35
CA VAL A 430 5.97 2.81 -27.02
C VAL A 430 7.19 1.96 -26.62
N TYR A 431 7.76 1.20 -27.55
CA TYR A 431 8.98 0.42 -27.33
C TYR A 431 10.23 1.31 -27.15
N GLU A 432 10.38 2.39 -27.93
CA GLU A 432 11.49 3.36 -27.76
C GLU A 432 11.45 4.01 -26.37
N ASN A 433 10.25 4.43 -25.91
CA ASN A 433 10.04 4.95 -24.54
C ASN A 433 10.45 3.91 -23.48
N THR A 434 10.09 2.65 -23.69
CA THR A 434 10.42 1.54 -22.78
C THR A 434 11.92 1.31 -22.71
N GLN A 435 12.60 1.22 -23.87
CA GLN A 435 14.05 1.04 -23.94
C GLN A 435 14.80 2.18 -23.24
N GLN A 436 14.34 3.43 -23.39
CA GLN A 436 14.97 4.56 -22.70
C GLN A 436 14.74 4.50 -21.19
N ALA A 437 13.52 4.19 -20.72
CA ALA A 437 13.23 4.03 -19.29
C ALA A 437 14.03 2.88 -18.64
N THR A 438 14.17 1.74 -19.32
CA THR A 438 15.04 0.64 -18.90
C THR A 438 16.51 1.09 -18.82
N TRP A 439 17.01 1.80 -19.84
CA TRP A 439 18.40 2.24 -19.87
C TRP A 439 18.74 3.29 -18.79
N ASP A 440 17.82 4.19 -18.47
CA ASP A 440 17.98 5.09 -17.33
C ASP A 440 18.00 4.31 -15.99
N GLY A 441 17.18 3.26 -15.86
CA GLY A 441 17.17 2.38 -14.69
C GLY A 441 18.44 1.54 -14.49
N LEU A 442 19.14 1.14 -15.57
CA LEU A 442 20.38 0.35 -15.47
C LEU A 442 21.50 1.05 -14.68
N ASN A 443 21.51 2.39 -14.66
CA ASN A 443 22.46 3.18 -13.86
C ASN A 443 22.27 2.91 -12.35
N LEU A 444 21.01 2.97 -11.88
CA LEU A 444 20.65 2.72 -10.50
C LEU A 444 20.89 1.26 -10.10
N TRP A 445 20.54 0.31 -10.98
CA TRP A 445 20.77 -1.12 -10.77
C TRP A 445 22.26 -1.46 -10.59
N ALA A 446 23.13 -0.86 -11.41
CA ALA A 446 24.58 -1.02 -11.29
C ALA A 446 25.11 -0.46 -9.96
N SER A 447 24.60 0.70 -9.50
CA SER A 447 25.00 1.30 -8.23
C SER A 447 24.57 0.45 -7.02
N GLN A 448 23.32 -0.04 -7.02
CA GLN A 448 22.81 -0.95 -6.00
C GLN A 448 23.65 -2.23 -5.88
N SER A 449 24.19 -2.74 -6.98
CA SER A 449 25.07 -3.91 -6.97
C SER A 449 26.40 -3.64 -6.26
N LEU A 450 27.00 -2.45 -6.40
CA LEU A 450 28.22 -2.08 -5.67
C LEU A 450 27.96 -2.01 -4.15
N THR A 451 26.86 -1.37 -3.74
CA THR A 451 26.43 -1.31 -2.34
C THR A 451 26.18 -2.70 -1.75
N PHE A 452 25.49 -3.59 -2.48
CA PHE A 452 25.27 -4.97 -2.06
C PHE A 452 26.60 -5.74 -1.89
N GLN A 453 27.51 -5.66 -2.86
CA GLN A 453 28.80 -6.35 -2.80
C GLN A 453 29.68 -5.85 -1.65
N ARG A 454 29.67 -4.55 -1.33
CA ARG A 454 30.35 -3.98 -0.15
C ARG A 454 29.80 -4.58 1.15
N ILE A 455 28.48 -4.51 1.36
CA ILE A 455 27.80 -5.01 2.56
C ILE A 455 27.97 -6.53 2.73
N PHE A 456 27.88 -7.30 1.65
CA PHE A 456 28.05 -8.75 1.70
C PHE A 456 29.51 -9.17 1.97
N SER A 457 30.49 -8.47 1.40
CA SER A 457 31.91 -8.65 1.74
C SER A 457 32.17 -8.32 3.21
N ALA A 458 31.62 -7.22 3.73
CA ALA A 458 31.72 -6.85 5.14
C ALA A 458 31.20 -7.96 6.07
N PHE A 459 30.02 -8.51 5.75
CA PHE A 459 29.41 -9.61 6.52
C PHE A 459 30.21 -10.92 6.42
N ARG A 460 30.82 -11.24 5.27
CA ARG A 460 31.65 -12.44 5.08
C ARG A 460 33.06 -12.33 5.67
N ASN A 461 33.64 -11.13 5.76
CA ASN A 461 34.97 -10.91 6.33
C ASN A 461 34.99 -11.04 7.86
N ILE A 462 33.81 -11.08 8.50
CA ILE A 462 33.67 -11.54 9.88
C ILE A 462 33.94 -13.04 9.95
N GLN A 463 34.91 -13.45 10.77
CA GLN A 463 35.20 -14.85 11.01
C GLN A 463 34.17 -15.46 11.96
N TRP A 464 33.08 -16.01 11.41
CA TRP A 464 31.99 -16.71 12.11
C TRP A 464 32.42 -18.09 12.67
N ASN A 465 33.59 -18.18 13.31
CA ASN A 465 34.28 -19.44 13.62
C ASN A 465 33.63 -20.26 14.75
N ASN A 466 32.54 -19.79 15.38
CA ASN A 466 31.79 -20.58 16.35
C ASN A 466 30.32 -20.13 16.48
N HIS A 467 29.38 -21.07 16.40
CA HIS A 467 27.93 -20.82 16.58
C HIS A 467 27.53 -20.39 18.01
N GLN A 468 28.49 -20.23 18.92
CA GLN A 468 28.28 -19.82 20.32
C GLN A 468 28.83 -18.42 20.65
N GLN A 469 29.43 -17.70 19.69
CA GLN A 469 29.83 -16.31 19.93
C GLN A 469 28.59 -15.40 20.02
N ILE A 470 28.41 -14.80 21.20
CA ILE A 470 27.45 -13.72 21.44
C ILE A 470 27.92 -12.48 20.64
N PHE A 471 27.00 -11.76 20.02
CA PHE A 471 27.29 -10.48 19.36
C PHE A 471 27.93 -9.51 20.36
N THR A 472 29.12 -9.00 20.05
CA THR A 472 29.76 -7.93 20.82
C THR A 472 29.57 -6.59 20.12
N ASP A 473 29.49 -5.51 20.90
CA ASP A 473 29.31 -4.16 20.36
C ASP A 473 30.45 -3.77 19.39
N GLU A 474 31.70 -4.17 19.69
CA GLU A 474 32.86 -3.98 18.80
C GLU A 474 32.68 -4.68 17.43
N LEU A 475 32.13 -5.90 17.43
CA LEU A 475 31.88 -6.64 16.18
C LEU A 475 30.79 -5.95 15.35
N MET A 476 29.73 -5.48 16.02
CA MET A 476 28.63 -4.76 15.38
C MET A 476 29.05 -3.37 14.89
N GLU A 477 29.91 -2.66 15.64
CA GLU A 477 30.54 -1.41 15.21
C GLU A 477 31.41 -1.61 13.97
N ARG A 478 32.21 -2.68 13.92
CA ARG A 478 33.04 -2.98 12.75
C ARG A 478 32.18 -3.31 11.53
N LEU A 479 31.13 -4.12 11.70
CA LEU A 479 30.17 -4.39 10.63
C LEU A 479 29.48 -3.11 10.16
N ALA A 480 29.06 -2.24 11.07
CA ALA A 480 28.45 -0.95 10.74
C ALA A 480 29.41 -0.06 9.95
N LYS A 481 30.67 0.09 10.39
CA LYS A 481 31.70 0.91 9.72
C LYS A 481 31.96 0.50 8.27
N GLU A 482 31.98 -0.80 7.98
CA GLU A 482 32.14 -1.33 6.62
C GLU A 482 30.85 -1.24 5.77
N CYS A 483 29.68 -1.23 6.40
CA CYS A 483 28.39 -1.11 5.73
C CYS A 483 27.96 0.34 5.44
N LEU A 484 28.41 1.31 6.25
CA LEU A 484 28.06 2.72 6.17
C LEU A 484 28.31 3.33 4.77
N GLU A 485 27.48 4.30 4.41
CA GLU A 485 27.70 5.18 3.25
C GLU A 485 28.03 6.59 3.76
N PRO A 486 28.85 7.37 3.03
CA PRO A 486 29.19 8.74 3.41
C PRO A 486 27.96 9.65 3.25
N GLU A 487 27.16 9.78 4.31
CA GLU A 487 25.91 10.55 4.34
C GLU A 487 26.13 12.07 4.15
N ILE A 488 27.35 12.56 4.38
CA ILE A 488 27.75 13.95 4.13
C ILE A 488 28.79 13.97 3.00
N ILE A 489 28.40 14.49 1.83
CA ILE A 489 29.29 14.71 0.69
C ILE A 489 29.45 16.22 0.46
N GLU A 490 30.68 16.73 0.55
CA GLU A 490 30.96 18.14 0.28
C GLU A 490 30.77 18.52 -1.19
N LEU A 491 30.28 19.74 -1.45
CA LEU A 491 30.17 20.33 -2.79
C LEU A 491 31.48 20.23 -3.62
N LYS A 492 32.65 20.34 -2.97
CA LYS A 492 33.95 20.21 -3.64
C LYS A 492 34.19 18.81 -4.22
N HIS A 493 33.69 17.76 -3.57
CA HIS A 493 33.79 16.38 -4.06
C HIS A 493 32.75 16.08 -5.16
N MET A 494 31.54 16.65 -5.07
CA MET A 494 30.50 16.48 -6.10
C MET A 494 30.79 17.24 -7.39
N TYR A 495 31.29 18.47 -7.29
CA TYR A 495 31.40 19.41 -8.41
C TYR A 495 32.80 19.99 -8.64
N GLY A 496 33.74 19.89 -7.71
CA GLY A 496 35.05 20.54 -7.82
C GLY A 496 36.01 19.88 -8.83
N SER A 497 35.92 18.56 -9.02
CA SER A 497 36.81 17.84 -9.95
C SER A 497 36.34 17.93 -11.42
N PRO A 498 37.24 17.67 -12.40
CA PRO A 498 36.87 17.45 -13.79
C PRO A 498 35.83 16.33 -13.96
N ARG A 499 34.95 16.47 -14.96
CA ARG A 499 33.85 15.54 -15.28
C ARG A 499 34.11 14.84 -16.60
N VAL A 500 34.72 13.66 -16.55
CA VAL A 500 35.02 12.85 -17.74
C VAL A 500 33.79 12.07 -18.16
N ALA A 501 33.40 12.17 -19.44
CA ALA A 501 32.35 11.35 -20.03
C ALA A 501 32.87 9.92 -20.27
N LYS A 502 32.20 8.91 -19.70
CA LYS A 502 32.57 7.49 -19.71
C LYS A 502 31.35 6.61 -19.95
N THR A 503 31.51 5.36 -20.38
CA THR A 503 30.38 4.41 -20.45
C THR A 503 29.98 3.96 -19.04
N LEU A 504 28.75 3.46 -18.86
CA LEU A 504 28.31 2.94 -17.56
C LEU A 504 29.17 1.76 -17.08
N PHE A 505 29.68 0.95 -18.01
CA PHE A 505 30.68 -0.10 -17.75
C PHE A 505 31.97 0.48 -17.14
N ASP A 506 32.57 1.51 -17.76
CA ASP A 506 33.83 2.10 -17.30
C ASP A 506 33.73 2.70 -15.88
N ILE A 507 32.58 3.31 -15.55
CA ILE A 507 32.37 3.96 -14.25
C ILE A 507 32.10 2.90 -13.18
N TYR A 508 31.28 1.88 -13.46
CA TYR A 508 31.06 0.75 -12.55
C TYR A 508 32.39 0.00 -12.29
N HIS A 509 33.15 -0.31 -13.35
CA HIS A 509 34.43 -1.01 -13.23
C HIS A 509 35.45 -0.22 -12.41
N ALA A 510 35.59 1.09 -12.65
CA ALA A 510 36.50 1.94 -11.89
C ALA A 510 36.11 2.07 -10.40
N ARG A 511 34.81 2.06 -10.08
CA ARG A 511 34.33 2.03 -8.68
C ARG A 511 34.53 0.67 -8.03
N TYR A 512 34.27 -0.43 -8.74
CA TYR A 512 34.52 -1.78 -8.24
C TYR A 512 35.99 -1.99 -7.88
N GLN A 513 36.92 -1.48 -8.70
CA GLN A 513 38.37 -1.51 -8.41
C GLN A 513 38.80 -0.72 -7.16
N GLN A 514 37.94 0.13 -6.60
CA GLN A 514 38.18 0.87 -5.35
C GLN A 514 37.64 0.12 -4.12
N ILE A 515 36.82 -0.91 -4.29
CA ILE A 515 36.34 -1.78 -3.23
C ILE A 515 37.37 -2.91 -3.04
N ASN A 516 37.77 -3.17 -1.79
CA ASN A 516 38.80 -4.16 -1.48
C ASN A 516 38.22 -5.58 -1.57
N HIS A 517 38.64 -6.36 -2.58
CA HIS A 517 37.93 -7.56 -3.03
C HIS A 517 38.77 -8.84 -3.05
N ASN A 518 38.10 -9.98 -2.81
CA ASN A 518 38.59 -11.34 -3.13
C ASN A 518 37.46 -12.41 -3.24
N LEU A 519 36.16 -12.06 -3.18
CA LEU A 519 35.09 -13.00 -2.76
C LEU A 519 33.77 -13.01 -3.56
N LEU A 520 33.58 -12.19 -4.61
CA LEU A 520 32.28 -12.04 -5.33
C LEU A 520 32.41 -11.82 -6.86
N THR A 521 33.36 -12.50 -7.50
CA THR A 521 33.58 -12.45 -8.98
C THR A 521 32.29 -12.62 -9.78
N ASP A 522 31.45 -13.58 -9.41
CA ASP A 522 30.31 -14.04 -10.20
C ASP A 522 29.23 -12.93 -10.35
N ILE A 523 29.06 -12.10 -9.32
CA ILE A 523 28.15 -10.96 -9.33
C ILE A 523 28.75 -9.82 -10.17
N GLN A 524 30.05 -9.57 -10.04
CA GLN A 524 30.75 -8.59 -10.86
C GLN A 524 30.64 -8.94 -12.35
N GLU A 525 30.89 -10.19 -12.72
CA GLU A 525 30.90 -10.67 -14.12
C GLU A 525 29.52 -10.53 -14.78
N GLU A 526 28.45 -10.99 -14.13
CA GLU A 526 27.09 -10.86 -14.69
C GLU A 526 26.62 -9.39 -14.76
N VAL A 527 27.07 -8.52 -13.85
CA VAL A 527 26.82 -7.07 -13.97
C VAL A 527 27.59 -6.46 -15.13
N LEU A 528 28.89 -6.72 -15.25
CA LEU A 528 29.72 -6.22 -16.35
C LEU A 528 29.18 -6.68 -17.71
N LYS A 529 28.81 -7.96 -17.82
CA LYS A 529 28.16 -8.55 -19.00
C LYS A 529 26.84 -7.84 -19.33
N ARG A 530 25.94 -7.65 -18.36
CA ARG A 530 24.66 -6.96 -18.58
C ARG A 530 24.85 -5.48 -18.96
N LEU A 531 25.90 -4.82 -18.45
CA LEU A 531 26.28 -3.47 -18.86
C LEU A 531 26.88 -3.40 -20.27
N ILE A 532 27.63 -4.42 -20.71
CA ILE A 532 28.08 -4.56 -22.10
C ILE A 532 26.90 -4.78 -23.04
N GLU A 533 26.00 -5.71 -22.71
CA GLU A 533 24.85 -6.11 -23.53
C GLU A 533 23.79 -4.99 -23.66
N TYR A 534 23.42 -4.33 -22.56
CA TYR A 534 22.27 -3.40 -22.52
C TYR A 534 22.64 -1.94 -22.19
N GLY A 535 23.77 -1.70 -21.52
CA GLY A 535 24.25 -0.34 -21.22
C GLY A 535 24.85 0.36 -22.45
N GLY A 536 25.63 -0.38 -23.23
CA GLY A 536 26.16 0.02 -24.53
C GLY A 536 27.10 1.23 -24.51
N LYS A 537 27.28 1.86 -25.68
CA LYS A 537 28.22 2.98 -25.89
C LYS A 537 27.68 4.36 -25.45
N LYS A 538 26.54 4.43 -24.74
CA LYS A 538 26.00 5.71 -24.23
C LYS A 538 26.88 6.21 -23.08
N LEU A 539 27.29 7.48 -23.14
CA LEU A 539 28.16 8.09 -22.14
C LEU A 539 27.35 8.78 -21.02
N ARG A 540 27.88 8.72 -19.79
CA ARG A 540 27.48 9.48 -18.60
C ARG A 540 28.71 10.22 -18.06
N LEU A 541 28.54 11.28 -17.28
CA LEU A 541 29.67 11.87 -16.55
C LEU A 541 30.07 10.92 -15.40
N SER A 542 31.35 10.83 -15.06
CA SER A 542 31.88 9.85 -14.10
C SER A 542 31.30 9.92 -12.67
N GLN A 543 30.65 11.03 -12.32
CA GLN A 543 30.04 11.25 -11.01
C GLN A 543 28.55 10.82 -10.93
N LEU A 544 27.85 10.56 -12.06
CA LEU A 544 26.37 10.44 -12.09
C LEU A 544 25.78 9.09 -11.58
N LEU A 545 26.58 8.22 -10.95
CA LEU A 545 26.12 6.85 -10.63
C LEU A 545 25.13 6.79 -9.44
N ASP A 546 25.02 7.87 -8.67
CA ASP A 546 24.28 7.91 -7.39
C ASP A 546 23.04 8.84 -7.43
N GLU A 547 22.84 9.57 -8.54
CA GLU A 547 21.88 10.69 -8.61
C GLU A 547 20.41 10.28 -8.58
N GLU A 548 20.11 9.00 -8.83
CA GLU A 548 18.75 8.41 -8.83
C GLU A 548 18.53 7.43 -7.66
N GLN A 549 19.38 7.46 -6.61
CA GLN A 549 19.21 6.59 -5.44
C GLN A 549 17.84 6.81 -4.78
N GLN A 550 17.02 5.76 -4.70
CA GLN A 550 15.78 5.74 -3.92
C GLN A 550 16.04 4.97 -2.62
N LYS A 551 16.35 5.69 -1.53
CA LYS A 551 16.69 5.09 -0.22
C LYS A 551 15.41 4.65 0.48
N GLU A 552 15.12 3.35 0.54
CA GLU A 552 13.98 2.84 1.31
C GLU A 552 14.27 2.90 2.81
N LEU A 553 13.30 3.40 3.58
CA LEU A 553 13.38 3.62 5.02
C LEU A 553 12.34 2.77 5.71
N GLU A 554 12.82 1.78 6.47
CA GLU A 554 11.97 1.08 7.41
C GLU A 554 11.74 1.99 8.64
N LYS A 555 10.46 2.12 9.01
CA LYS A 555 10.04 2.72 10.26
C LYS A 555 9.15 1.74 10.98
N ASP A 556 9.69 1.14 12.03
CA ASP A 556 8.91 0.44 13.03
C ASP A 556 8.06 1.46 13.80
N LEU A 557 6.88 1.71 13.26
CA LEU A 557 5.83 2.49 13.88
C LEU A 557 4.84 1.53 14.53
N GLU A 558 5.09 1.21 15.80
CA GLU A 558 4.08 0.62 16.68
C GLU A 558 2.89 1.58 16.82
N LYS A 559 1.93 1.47 15.90
CA LYS A 559 0.64 2.15 16.00
C LYS A 559 -0.22 1.44 17.03
N GLU A 560 -0.03 1.77 18.31
CA GLU A 560 -1.14 1.67 19.26
C GLU A 560 -2.31 2.52 18.75
N HIS A 561 -3.41 1.87 18.37
CA HIS A 561 -4.64 2.57 18.02
C HIS A 561 -5.29 3.13 19.29
N GLN A 562 -5.01 4.40 19.60
CA GLN A 562 -5.64 5.20 20.67
C GLN A 562 -7.12 5.56 20.39
N LEU A 563 -7.88 4.64 19.77
CA LEU A 563 -9.34 4.69 19.63
C LEU A 563 -10.05 3.72 20.58
N VAL A 564 -9.35 3.31 21.64
CA VAL A 564 -9.90 2.56 22.76
C VAL A 564 -9.61 3.38 24.01
N GLU A 565 -10.65 3.87 24.68
CA GLU A 565 -10.51 4.33 26.06
C GLU A 565 -9.93 3.18 26.88
N ARG A 566 -8.69 3.34 27.34
CA ARG A 566 -8.08 2.34 28.24
C ARG A 566 -8.94 2.31 29.50
N PRO A 567 -9.45 1.13 29.95
CA PRO A 567 -10.30 1.04 31.12
C PRO A 567 -9.68 1.73 32.34
N SER A 568 -10.47 2.54 33.05
CA SER A 568 -9.98 3.37 34.16
C SER A 568 -9.23 2.51 35.18
N SER A 569 -8.01 2.92 35.53
CA SER A 569 -7.01 2.10 36.25
C SER A 569 -7.58 1.25 37.40
N VAL A 570 -7.10 0.03 37.50
CA VAL A 570 -7.58 -1.03 38.41
C VAL A 570 -6.42 -1.60 39.21
N ILE A 571 -6.71 -2.04 40.42
CA ILE A 571 -5.80 -2.87 41.20
C ILE A 571 -5.88 -4.29 40.63
N GLU A 572 -4.74 -4.85 40.22
CA GLU A 572 -4.65 -6.22 39.71
C GLU A 572 -4.91 -7.26 40.81
N HIS A 573 -5.20 -8.50 40.43
CA HIS A 573 -5.37 -9.59 41.38
C HIS A 573 -4.04 -10.34 41.61
N GLU A 574 -3.61 -10.48 42.87
CA GLU A 574 -2.49 -11.35 43.25
C GLU A 574 -2.87 -12.82 43.02
N SER A 575 -2.45 -13.36 41.86
CA SER A 575 -2.83 -14.68 41.36
C SER A 575 -2.19 -15.83 42.14
N MET A 576 -3.02 -16.75 42.65
CA MET A 576 -2.63 -17.83 43.57
C MET A 576 -2.47 -19.18 42.88
N LEU A 577 -1.31 -19.82 43.01
CA LEU A 577 -1.10 -21.16 42.47
C LEU A 577 -1.70 -22.25 43.38
N HIS A 578 -2.87 -22.77 43.00
CA HIS A 578 -3.54 -23.87 43.68
C HIS A 578 -2.78 -25.21 43.57
N ARG A 579 -2.65 -25.95 44.67
CA ARG A 579 -1.91 -27.24 44.71
C ARG A 579 -2.65 -28.34 43.94
N GLU A 580 -3.96 -28.22 43.82
CA GLU A 580 -4.86 -29.12 43.09
C GLU A 580 -4.53 -29.18 41.59
N LEU A 581 -3.86 -28.16 41.04
CA LEU A 581 -3.38 -28.14 39.66
C LEU A 581 -2.30 -29.21 39.42
N ASP A 582 -1.41 -29.48 40.39
CA ASP A 582 -0.41 -30.54 40.25
C ASP A 582 -1.05 -31.92 40.05
N ARG A 583 -2.24 -32.15 40.62
CA ARG A 583 -2.99 -33.41 40.51
C ARG A 583 -3.59 -33.64 39.12
N LEU A 584 -3.54 -32.63 38.24
CA LEU A 584 -3.84 -32.82 36.80
C LEU A 584 -2.68 -33.53 36.08
N CYS A 585 -1.46 -33.45 36.62
CA CYS A 585 -0.27 -34.08 36.06
C CYS A 585 -0.11 -35.56 36.47
N ASP A 586 -0.85 -36.01 37.49
CA ASP A 586 -0.84 -37.41 37.93
C ASP A 586 -1.39 -38.32 36.80
N THR A 587 -0.52 -39.12 36.19
CA THR A 587 -0.89 -40.10 35.16
C THR A 587 -1.54 -41.34 35.78
N ASP A 588 -0.95 -41.84 36.87
CA ASP A 588 -1.19 -43.20 37.38
C ASP A 588 -2.27 -43.26 38.46
N GLY A 589 -2.70 -42.10 38.97
CA GLY A 589 -3.73 -41.97 40.00
C GLY A 589 -5.16 -42.12 39.48
N LEU A 590 -6.12 -42.20 40.41
CA LEU A 590 -7.54 -42.00 40.10
C LEU A 590 -7.77 -40.59 39.50
N MET A 591 -8.66 -40.49 38.52
CA MET A 591 -8.95 -39.23 37.85
C MET A 591 -9.58 -38.21 38.82
N LEU A 592 -9.04 -36.99 38.81
CA LEU A 592 -9.53 -35.89 39.64
C LEU A 592 -10.94 -35.47 39.19
N LYS A 593 -11.94 -35.71 40.05
CA LYS A 593 -13.30 -35.19 39.85
C LYS A 593 -13.28 -33.69 40.11
N LEU A 594 -13.32 -32.90 39.04
CA LEU A 594 -13.16 -31.44 39.14
C LEU A 594 -14.28 -30.76 39.97
N ASP A 595 -15.50 -31.34 40.02
CA ASP A 595 -16.61 -30.84 40.85
C ASP A 595 -16.36 -30.98 42.37
N GLU A 596 -15.44 -31.85 42.81
CA GLU A 596 -15.05 -32.00 44.23
C GLU A 596 -14.10 -30.87 44.69
N PHE A 597 -13.57 -30.06 43.76
CA PHE A 597 -12.64 -28.96 44.04
C PHE A 597 -13.17 -27.60 43.53
N PRO A 598 -14.38 -27.16 43.97
CA PRO A 598 -15.05 -25.97 43.46
C PRO A 598 -14.34 -24.65 43.86
N THR A 599 -13.34 -24.70 44.72
CA THR A 599 -12.44 -23.57 45.06
C THR A 599 -11.33 -23.35 44.03
N VAL A 600 -11.15 -24.28 43.08
CA VAL A 600 -10.09 -24.27 42.06
C VAL A 600 -10.67 -24.42 40.66
N PHE A 601 -11.57 -25.39 40.46
CA PHE A 601 -12.16 -25.68 39.16
C PHE A 601 -13.64 -25.33 39.14
N ARG A 602 -14.07 -24.65 38.08
CA ARG A 602 -15.46 -24.23 37.87
C ARG A 602 -15.91 -24.53 36.45
N ARG A 603 -17.21 -24.80 36.27
CA ARG A 603 -17.82 -24.97 34.94
C ARG A 603 -17.73 -23.65 34.15
N LEU A 604 -17.68 -23.73 32.82
CA LEU A 604 -17.41 -22.59 31.93
C LEU A 604 -18.24 -21.30 32.11
N PRO A 605 -19.52 -21.28 32.56
CA PRO A 605 -20.21 -20.04 32.91
C PRO A 605 -19.45 -19.14 33.89
N TYR A 606 -18.64 -19.73 34.77
CA TYR A 606 -17.85 -19.02 35.78
C TYR A 606 -16.93 -17.95 35.18
N ALA A 607 -16.35 -18.18 33.99
CA ALA A 607 -15.52 -17.21 33.28
C ALA A 607 -16.21 -15.87 32.96
N PHE A 608 -17.54 -15.82 33.08
CA PHE A 608 -18.37 -14.64 32.75
C PHE A 608 -19.06 -14.03 33.98
N ILE A 609 -18.80 -14.52 35.19
CA ILE A 609 -19.29 -13.88 36.43
C ILE A 609 -18.70 -12.46 36.53
N ASP A 610 -19.49 -11.53 37.05
CA ASP A 610 -19.23 -10.08 37.16
C ASP A 610 -19.02 -9.34 35.82
N THR A 611 -19.34 -10.00 34.69
CA THR A 611 -19.47 -9.38 33.36
C THR A 611 -20.94 -9.24 32.97
N THR A 612 -21.27 -8.36 32.02
CA THR A 612 -22.62 -8.34 31.39
C THR A 612 -22.89 -9.59 30.56
N PHE A 613 -21.86 -10.41 30.26
CA PHE A 613 -22.07 -11.68 29.60
C PHE A 613 -22.80 -12.66 30.51
N SER A 614 -22.60 -12.66 31.84
CA SER A 614 -23.26 -13.58 32.79
C SER A 614 -24.76 -13.83 32.50
N THR A 615 -25.53 -12.77 32.23
CA THR A 615 -26.99 -12.82 32.04
C THR A 615 -27.43 -13.29 30.64
N ILE A 616 -26.59 -13.14 29.61
CA ILE A 616 -26.86 -13.56 28.22
C ILE A 616 -26.15 -14.87 27.86
N CYS A 617 -25.13 -15.23 28.63
CA CYS A 617 -24.30 -16.42 28.55
C CYS A 617 -25.02 -17.55 29.31
N GLN A 618 -26.17 -17.98 28.77
CA GLN A 618 -27.08 -19.01 29.28
C GLN A 618 -26.36 -20.09 30.13
N SER A 619 -26.67 -20.14 31.42
CA SER A 619 -25.94 -20.90 32.44
C SER A 619 -26.11 -22.41 32.28
N ASP A 620 -27.34 -22.85 32.10
CA ASP A 620 -27.78 -24.23 32.34
C ASP A 620 -27.60 -25.15 31.12
N SER A 621 -27.00 -24.63 30.05
CA SER A 621 -27.16 -25.14 28.68
C SER A 621 -25.81 -25.52 28.05
N ARG A 622 -25.00 -26.33 28.75
CA ARG A 622 -23.56 -26.55 28.44
C ARG A 622 -23.08 -27.98 28.73
N PRO A 623 -21.95 -28.42 28.14
CA PRO A 623 -21.47 -29.79 28.26
C PRO A 623 -20.49 -29.98 29.42
N ASP A 624 -20.42 -31.21 29.92
CA ASP A 624 -19.68 -31.53 31.15
C ASP A 624 -18.15 -31.45 31.04
N ASN A 625 -17.63 -31.29 29.83
CA ASN A 625 -16.21 -31.35 29.54
C ASN A 625 -15.51 -29.98 29.53
N PHE A 626 -16.22 -28.85 29.70
CA PHE A 626 -15.64 -27.49 29.62
C PHE A 626 -15.56 -26.79 30.98
N TRP A 627 -14.33 -26.45 31.35
CA TRP A 627 -13.91 -26.05 32.68
C TRP A 627 -13.00 -24.81 32.65
N VAL A 628 -12.86 -24.16 33.80
CA VAL A 628 -12.16 -22.90 34.00
C VAL A 628 -11.53 -22.92 35.38
N SER A 629 -10.27 -22.51 35.53
CA SER A 629 -9.69 -22.26 36.86
C SER A 629 -10.27 -20.99 37.49
N THR A 630 -10.39 -20.93 38.81
CA THR A 630 -10.73 -19.71 39.54
C THR A 630 -9.85 -18.53 39.12
N GLU A 631 -8.55 -18.79 39.02
CA GLU A 631 -7.56 -17.78 38.64
C GLU A 631 -7.65 -17.36 37.18
N PHE A 632 -8.28 -18.12 36.27
CA PHE A 632 -8.55 -17.66 34.91
C PHE A 632 -9.50 -16.45 34.87
N GLN A 633 -10.54 -16.47 35.72
CA GLN A 633 -11.56 -15.40 35.78
C GLN A 633 -11.09 -14.19 36.59
N ARG A 634 -10.29 -14.40 37.65
CA ARG A 634 -9.77 -13.31 38.48
C ARG A 634 -8.66 -12.56 37.75
N VAL A 635 -8.92 -11.27 37.47
CA VAL A 635 -7.97 -10.37 36.78
C VAL A 635 -7.75 -9.07 37.55
N ILE A 636 -8.73 -8.61 38.33
CA ILE A 636 -8.68 -7.39 39.14
C ILE A 636 -9.16 -7.67 40.57
N ALA A 637 -8.69 -6.89 41.54
CA ALA A 637 -9.14 -6.96 42.93
C ALA A 637 -10.41 -6.12 43.20
N THR A 638 -10.73 -5.14 42.34
CA THR A 638 -11.84 -4.20 42.52
C THR A 638 -13.19 -4.81 42.13
N GLN A 639 -14.08 -5.05 43.10
CA GLN A 639 -15.39 -5.69 42.88
C GLN A 639 -16.44 -4.78 42.19
N GLU A 640 -16.30 -3.45 42.27
CA GLU A 640 -17.32 -2.50 41.79
C GLU A 640 -17.28 -2.21 40.28
N LYS A 641 -16.32 -2.79 39.54
CA LYS A 641 -16.13 -2.53 38.10
C LYS A 641 -16.54 -3.74 37.27
N SER A 642 -17.33 -3.51 36.22
CA SER A 642 -17.69 -4.57 35.27
C SER A 642 -16.45 -5.23 34.67
N LEU A 643 -16.36 -6.55 34.77
CA LEU A 643 -15.25 -7.33 34.23
C LEU A 643 -15.23 -7.39 32.69
N ASN A 644 -16.19 -6.78 31.98
CA ASN A 644 -16.25 -6.76 30.52
C ASN A 644 -14.89 -6.44 29.85
N PRO A 645 -14.17 -5.36 30.17
CA PRO A 645 -12.92 -5.02 29.50
C PRO A 645 -11.73 -5.91 29.93
N PHE A 646 -11.88 -6.61 31.07
CA PHE A 646 -10.85 -7.41 31.73
C PHE A 646 -11.01 -8.92 31.47
N LEU A 647 -12.11 -9.34 30.83
CA LEU A 647 -12.44 -10.73 30.51
C LEU A 647 -11.28 -11.43 29.79
N ARG A 648 -10.55 -12.28 30.50
CA ARG A 648 -9.32 -12.92 29.98
C ARG A 648 -9.63 -13.75 28.72
N PRO A 649 -8.82 -13.62 27.64
CA PRO A 649 -8.95 -14.48 26.46
C PRO A 649 -8.42 -15.89 26.77
N PRO A 650 -9.12 -16.97 26.36
CA PRO A 650 -8.61 -18.33 26.52
C PRO A 650 -7.44 -18.55 25.55
N ARG A 651 -6.22 -18.30 26.03
CA ARG A 651 -4.97 -18.55 25.30
C ARG A 651 -4.33 -19.88 25.68
N TRP A 652 -4.42 -20.25 26.95
CA TRP A 652 -3.86 -21.49 27.48
C TRP A 652 -4.98 -22.42 27.93
N ILE A 653 -4.88 -23.68 27.50
CA ILE A 653 -5.78 -24.74 27.91
C ILE A 653 -4.97 -25.93 28.39
N ILE A 654 -5.50 -26.66 29.38
CA ILE A 654 -5.09 -28.03 29.66
C ILE A 654 -6.21 -28.97 29.22
N ILE A 655 -5.86 -29.91 28.34
CA ILE A 655 -6.68 -31.09 28.06
C ILE A 655 -6.28 -32.11 29.12
N TYR A 656 -7.21 -32.44 30.02
CA TYR A 656 -7.00 -33.39 31.10
C TYR A 656 -7.58 -34.76 30.71
N ARG A 657 -6.71 -35.79 30.69
CA ARG A 657 -7.01 -37.18 30.32
C ARG A 657 -7.85 -37.36 29.05
N ASN A 658 -7.70 -36.46 28.07
CA ASN A 658 -8.52 -36.35 26.84
C ASN A 658 -10.06 -36.26 27.07
N GLN A 659 -10.50 -36.00 28.31
CA GLN A 659 -11.92 -35.98 28.71
C GLN A 659 -12.42 -34.60 29.13
N HIS A 660 -11.56 -33.73 29.65
CA HIS A 660 -11.91 -32.38 30.07
C HIS A 660 -10.97 -31.34 29.45
N LEU A 661 -11.47 -30.13 29.25
CA LEU A 661 -10.72 -28.99 28.76
C LEU A 661 -10.89 -27.85 29.75
N ILE A 662 -9.79 -27.46 30.42
CA ILE A 662 -9.75 -26.41 31.45
C ILE A 662 -9.03 -25.18 30.89
N PHE A 663 -9.65 -23.99 30.96
CA PHE A 663 -9.00 -22.71 30.69
C PHE A 663 -8.12 -22.29 31.87
N LEU A 664 -6.91 -21.80 31.58
CA LEU A 664 -5.86 -21.49 32.57
C LEU A 664 -5.33 -20.06 32.47
N SER A 665 -4.89 -19.50 33.59
CA SER A 665 -4.02 -18.32 33.62
C SER A 665 -2.66 -18.62 32.99
N SER A 666 -1.94 -17.56 32.57
CA SER A 666 -0.57 -17.71 32.06
C SER A 666 0.40 -18.26 33.12
N GLN A 667 0.15 -18.00 34.41
CA GLN A 667 0.98 -18.47 35.53
C GLN A 667 0.73 -19.95 35.81
N GLU A 668 -0.54 -20.37 35.85
CA GLU A 668 -0.94 -21.78 35.99
C GLU A 668 -0.41 -22.60 34.82
N ALA A 669 -0.57 -22.08 33.60
CA ALA A 669 -0.04 -22.72 32.39
C ALA A 669 1.49 -22.86 32.45
N ASN A 670 2.24 -21.82 32.84
CA ASN A 670 3.69 -21.89 32.95
C ASN A 670 4.17 -22.90 34.02
N HIS A 671 3.49 -22.97 35.16
CA HIS A 671 3.75 -23.98 36.20
C HIS A 671 3.50 -25.41 35.69
N LEU A 672 2.31 -25.66 35.14
CA LEU A 672 1.94 -26.95 34.57
C LEU A 672 2.86 -27.36 33.41
N ILE A 673 3.35 -26.38 32.62
CA ILE A 673 4.34 -26.62 31.57
C ILE A 673 5.65 -27.18 32.15
N GLY A 674 6.14 -26.62 33.26
CA GLY A 674 7.32 -27.13 33.96
C GLY A 674 7.11 -28.52 34.54
N ARG A 675 5.97 -28.74 35.22
CA ARG A 675 5.64 -30.03 35.87
C ARG A 675 5.50 -31.17 34.86
N LEU A 676 4.72 -30.98 33.79
CA LEU A 676 4.53 -32.00 32.75
C LEU A 676 5.83 -32.30 32.00
N LYS A 677 6.65 -31.29 31.66
CA LYS A 677 7.96 -31.51 31.03
C LYS A 677 8.89 -32.37 31.87
N ASN A 678 8.90 -32.17 33.20
CA ASN A 678 9.72 -32.95 34.13
C ASN A 678 9.22 -34.41 34.19
N LEU A 679 7.92 -34.62 34.39
CA LEU A 679 7.31 -35.95 34.46
C LEU A 679 7.55 -36.77 33.18
N TYR A 680 7.34 -36.21 31.99
CA TYR A 680 7.58 -36.91 30.71
C TYR A 680 9.06 -37.00 30.29
N TYR A 681 9.97 -36.39 31.04
CA TYR A 681 11.40 -36.66 30.94
C TYR A 681 11.79 -37.89 31.78
N ILE A 682 11.19 -38.05 32.97
CA ILE A 682 11.44 -39.17 33.88
C ILE A 682 10.69 -40.45 33.43
N GLN A 683 9.42 -40.33 33.04
CA GLN A 683 8.61 -41.45 32.57
C GLN A 683 9.08 -41.94 31.19
N LYS A 684 9.62 -43.17 31.15
CA LYS A 684 9.90 -43.91 29.92
C LYS A 684 8.65 -44.67 29.45
N SER A 685 7.55 -43.96 29.20
CA SER A 685 6.38 -44.53 28.53
C SER A 685 6.46 -44.30 27.03
N ASP A 686 6.07 -45.31 26.26
CA ASP A 686 5.94 -45.24 24.80
C ASP A 686 4.52 -44.82 24.35
N GLU A 687 3.60 -44.56 25.30
CA GLU A 687 2.26 -44.06 25.00
C GLU A 687 2.19 -42.51 24.97
N PRO A 688 1.33 -41.93 24.11
CA PRO A 688 1.19 -40.48 24.02
C PRO A 688 0.53 -39.88 25.28
N PRO A 689 0.93 -38.66 25.70
CA PRO A 689 0.43 -38.04 26.93
C PRO A 689 -1.07 -37.74 26.86
N VAL A 690 -1.85 -38.38 27.73
CA VAL A 690 -3.31 -38.16 27.84
C VAL A 690 -3.67 -36.80 28.47
N THR A 691 -2.74 -36.16 29.17
CA THR A 691 -2.86 -34.78 29.66
C THR A 691 -1.86 -33.88 28.95
N THR A 692 -2.34 -32.80 28.31
CA THR A 692 -1.46 -31.85 27.59
C THR A 692 -1.89 -30.40 27.80
N VAL A 693 -0.92 -29.52 28.10
CA VAL A 693 -1.09 -28.05 28.03
C VAL A 693 -0.82 -27.59 26.60
N ARG A 694 -1.76 -26.84 26.00
CA ARG A 694 -1.70 -26.35 24.62
C ARG A 694 -2.02 -24.87 24.52
N LEU A 695 -1.40 -24.20 23.55
CA LEU A 695 -1.68 -22.82 23.15
C LEU A 695 -2.82 -22.78 22.13
N ILE A 696 -3.73 -21.82 22.25
CA ILE A 696 -4.79 -21.54 21.26
C ILE A 696 -4.90 -20.06 20.94
N LEU A 697 -5.09 -19.75 19.65
CA LEU A 697 -5.38 -18.41 19.13
C LEU A 697 -6.71 -18.39 18.35
N PRO A 698 -7.44 -17.26 18.33
CA PRO A 698 -8.61 -17.11 17.47
C PRO A 698 -8.20 -16.91 16.02
N ARG A 699 -8.95 -17.50 15.09
CA ARG A 699 -8.75 -17.34 13.64
C ARG A 699 -9.43 -16.05 13.17
N THR A 700 -8.70 -14.93 13.23
CA THR A 700 -9.18 -13.57 12.90
C THR A 700 -8.89 -13.15 11.46
N ARG A 701 -8.12 -13.95 10.70
CA ARG A 701 -7.89 -13.82 9.26
C ARG A 701 -8.07 -15.18 8.56
N ARG A 702 -8.36 -15.19 7.25
CA ARG A 702 -8.31 -16.44 6.44
C ARG A 702 -6.90 -17.04 6.50
N GLY A 703 -6.80 -18.37 6.51
CA GLY A 703 -5.52 -19.12 6.52
C GLY A 703 -4.72 -19.08 7.84
N GLN A 704 -5.15 -18.33 8.86
CA GLN A 704 -4.48 -18.29 10.15
C GLN A 704 -4.66 -19.62 10.91
N SER A 705 -3.59 -20.15 11.52
CA SER A 705 -3.69 -21.31 12.40
C SER A 705 -4.19 -20.94 13.80
N ILE A 706 -5.02 -21.80 14.38
CA ILE A 706 -5.49 -21.71 15.78
C ILE A 706 -4.48 -22.29 16.79
N LEU A 707 -3.37 -22.89 16.33
CA LEU A 707 -2.28 -23.52 17.10
C LEU A 707 -2.63 -24.72 18.01
N VAL A 708 -3.89 -24.93 18.38
CA VAL A 708 -4.30 -25.91 19.42
C VAL A 708 -4.05 -27.40 19.10
N ASN A 709 -3.79 -27.73 17.84
CA ASN A 709 -3.40 -29.06 17.39
C ASN A 709 -1.94 -29.11 16.86
N ASN A 710 -1.14 -28.06 17.08
CA ASN A 710 0.27 -28.04 16.70
C ASN A 710 1.09 -28.82 17.75
N THR A 711 1.71 -29.91 17.32
CA THR A 711 2.51 -30.81 18.19
C THR A 711 3.78 -30.16 18.72
N MET A 712 4.37 -29.21 18.00
CA MET A 712 5.56 -28.45 18.43
C MET A 712 5.23 -27.40 19.50
N LEU A 713 3.96 -27.00 19.60
CA LEU A 713 3.43 -26.05 20.59
C LEU A 713 2.56 -26.75 21.66
N THR A 714 2.58 -28.08 21.67
CA THR A 714 1.96 -28.93 22.68
C THR A 714 3.00 -29.28 23.73
N THR A 715 2.64 -29.17 25.00
CA THR A 715 3.58 -29.46 26.09
C THR A 715 3.67 -30.96 26.32
N SER A 716 4.91 -31.45 26.52
CA SER A 716 5.33 -32.78 26.11
C SER A 716 5.37 -32.90 24.56
N PRO A 717 6.48 -32.47 23.93
CA PRO A 717 6.61 -32.55 22.48
C PRO A 717 6.60 -34.00 22.03
N LEU A 718 5.70 -34.34 21.12
CA LEU A 718 5.53 -35.69 20.55
C LEU A 718 6.73 -36.15 19.69
N ASN A 719 7.84 -35.42 19.70
CA ASN A 719 9.00 -35.64 18.83
C ASN A 719 9.80 -36.93 19.17
N LYS A 720 9.51 -37.59 20.29
CA LYS A 720 9.93 -38.99 20.56
C LYS A 720 9.16 -40.02 19.71
N PHE A 721 8.06 -39.63 19.08
CA PHE A 721 7.14 -40.49 18.34
C PHE A 721 6.94 -39.98 16.90
N PRO A 722 7.89 -40.24 15.97
CA PRO A 722 7.85 -39.68 14.61
C PRO A 722 6.76 -40.28 13.71
N SER A 723 6.12 -41.38 14.14
CA SER A 723 5.00 -42.04 13.47
C SER A 723 3.68 -41.28 13.70
N LEU A 724 3.47 -40.21 12.93
CA LEU A 724 2.22 -39.45 12.90
C LEU A 724 1.03 -40.35 12.54
N ASP A 725 0.03 -40.42 13.42
CA ASP A 725 -1.29 -39.80 13.16
C ASP A 725 -2.20 -39.81 14.41
N ASN A 726 -2.04 -40.81 15.28
CA ASN A 726 -2.89 -41.10 16.46
C ASN A 726 -2.80 -40.10 17.62
N SER A 727 -2.22 -38.91 17.43
CA SER A 727 -2.25 -37.85 18.45
C SER A 727 -3.68 -37.35 18.68
N TRP A 728 -4.15 -37.32 19.93
CA TRP A 728 -5.54 -36.94 20.22
C TRP A 728 -5.82 -35.48 19.80
N ARG A 729 -6.63 -35.31 18.75
CA ARG A 729 -7.07 -34.03 18.21
C ARG A 729 -8.39 -33.62 18.88
N ILE A 730 -8.55 -32.32 19.16
CA ILE A 730 -9.79 -31.80 19.75
C ILE A 730 -10.97 -32.04 18.79
N PRO A 731 -12.06 -32.70 19.21
CA PRO A 731 -13.24 -32.95 18.36
C PRO A 731 -13.89 -31.66 17.87
N PHE A 732 -14.49 -31.66 16.67
CA PHE A 732 -15.14 -30.48 16.09
C PHE A 732 -16.21 -29.84 17.02
N LYS A 733 -16.95 -30.64 17.81
CA LYS A 733 -17.90 -30.16 18.84
C LYS A 733 -17.25 -29.29 19.91
N TRP A 734 -15.98 -29.55 20.23
CA TRP A 734 -15.19 -28.81 21.22
C TRP A 734 -14.48 -27.63 20.55
N LEU A 735 -13.97 -27.79 19.33
CA LEU A 735 -13.43 -26.68 18.52
C LEU A 735 -14.48 -25.58 18.28
N ALA A 736 -15.72 -25.95 17.94
CA ALA A 736 -16.83 -25.02 17.78
C ALA A 736 -17.07 -24.14 19.03
N GLN A 737 -16.96 -24.72 20.23
CA GLN A 737 -17.05 -23.98 21.49
C GLN A 737 -15.85 -23.04 21.66
N LEU A 738 -14.63 -23.53 21.45
CA LEU A 738 -13.41 -22.71 21.50
C LEU A 738 -13.49 -21.51 20.53
N PHE A 739 -14.10 -21.68 19.36
CA PHE A 739 -14.32 -20.60 18.39
C PHE A 739 -15.25 -19.51 18.92
N VAL A 740 -16.35 -19.89 19.60
CA VAL A 740 -17.24 -18.93 20.27
C VAL A 740 -16.49 -18.19 21.38
N PHE A 741 -15.80 -18.90 22.27
CA PHE A 741 -15.24 -18.31 23.50
C PHE A 741 -13.92 -17.55 23.30
N ASN A 742 -13.15 -17.85 22.25
CA ASN A 742 -11.94 -17.10 21.88
C ASN A 742 -12.21 -15.98 20.87
N GLY A 743 -13.39 -15.93 20.24
CA GLY A 743 -13.74 -14.89 19.25
C GLY A 743 -13.20 -15.15 17.83
N THR A 744 -13.13 -16.42 17.40
CA THR A 744 -12.78 -16.79 16.02
C THR A 744 -13.78 -16.19 15.02
N LEU A 745 -13.28 -15.68 13.89
CA LEU A 745 -14.07 -15.11 12.80
C LEU A 745 -14.11 -16.01 11.54
N TYR A 746 -13.10 -16.85 11.36
CA TYR A 746 -12.94 -17.68 10.17
C TYR A 746 -12.79 -19.18 10.49
N PHE A 747 -13.30 -20.01 9.58
CA PHE A 747 -13.11 -21.45 9.58
C PHE A 747 -12.08 -21.86 8.52
N GLU A 748 -11.58 -23.08 8.65
CA GLU A 748 -10.62 -23.72 7.75
C GLU A 748 -11.29 -24.71 6.79
N ASN A 749 -12.40 -25.32 7.21
CA ASN A 749 -13.17 -26.28 6.42
C ASN A 749 -14.68 -26.24 6.75
N VAL A 750 -15.47 -26.97 5.97
CA VAL A 750 -16.94 -27.05 6.10
C VAL A 750 -17.33 -27.71 7.43
N GLU A 751 -16.50 -28.59 7.97
CA GLU A 751 -16.74 -29.36 9.19
C GLU A 751 -16.70 -28.46 10.44
N GLU A 752 -15.73 -27.54 10.52
CA GLU A 752 -15.72 -26.47 11.52
C GLU A 752 -16.96 -25.58 11.42
N GLN A 753 -17.33 -25.16 10.20
CA GLN A 753 -18.50 -24.31 9.96
C GLN A 753 -19.80 -25.02 10.36
N ARG A 754 -19.95 -26.30 10.01
CA ARG A 754 -21.09 -27.16 10.33
C ARG A 754 -21.21 -27.35 11.85
N ALA A 755 -20.12 -27.68 12.53
CA ALA A 755 -20.11 -27.85 13.99
C ALA A 755 -20.44 -26.56 14.74
N TYR A 756 -19.97 -25.40 14.24
CA TYR A 756 -20.32 -24.09 14.78
C TYR A 756 -21.82 -23.78 14.64
N CYS A 757 -22.40 -24.05 13.46
CA CYS A 757 -23.84 -23.87 13.22
C CYS A 757 -24.68 -24.80 14.10
N GLN A 758 -24.31 -26.08 14.20
CA GLN A 758 -24.98 -27.07 15.05
C GLN A 758 -24.94 -26.67 16.53
N LEU A 759 -23.78 -26.27 17.06
CA LEU A 759 -23.62 -25.81 18.45
C LEU A 759 -24.59 -24.68 18.82
N LEU A 760 -24.70 -23.68 17.93
CA LEU A 760 -25.55 -22.50 18.12
C LEU A 760 -27.03 -22.74 17.76
N SER A 761 -27.40 -23.93 17.27
CA SER A 761 -28.73 -24.24 16.71
C SER A 761 -29.13 -23.29 15.57
N LEU A 762 -28.19 -22.94 14.69
CA LEU A 762 -28.41 -22.08 13.52
C LEU A 762 -28.44 -22.90 12.21
N CYS A 763 -29.46 -22.66 11.39
CA CYS A 763 -29.62 -23.16 10.02
C CYS A 763 -29.54 -22.00 8.99
N PRO A 764 -28.32 -21.48 8.72
CA PRO A 764 -28.07 -20.43 7.73
C PRO A 764 -28.09 -20.94 6.28
N LYS A 765 -28.48 -20.09 5.34
CA LYS A 765 -28.54 -20.34 3.89
C LYS A 765 -27.14 -20.55 3.26
N PRO A 766 -26.98 -21.26 2.13
CA PRO A 766 -28.00 -22.05 1.45
C PRO A 766 -28.46 -23.22 2.32
N ARG A 767 -29.76 -23.50 2.28
CA ARG A 767 -30.40 -24.61 2.99
C ARG A 767 -30.56 -25.80 2.05
N THR A 768 -30.69 -27.01 2.59
CA THR A 768 -31.25 -28.14 1.84
C THR A 768 -32.74 -27.92 1.58
N GLU A 769 -33.35 -28.76 0.73
CA GLU A 769 -34.80 -28.74 0.48
C GLU A 769 -35.57 -29.01 1.80
N GLU A 770 -35.15 -30.00 2.58
CA GLU A 770 -35.69 -30.28 3.93
C GLU A 770 -35.56 -29.09 4.90
N GLU A 771 -34.42 -28.38 4.85
CA GLU A 771 -34.16 -27.20 5.70
C GLU A 771 -34.99 -25.97 5.25
N GLU A 772 -35.26 -25.78 3.95
CA GLU A 772 -36.11 -24.68 3.48
C GLU A 772 -37.61 -25.00 3.66
N GLU A 773 -38.05 -26.26 3.48
CA GLU A 773 -39.38 -26.72 3.91
C GLU A 773 -39.60 -26.49 5.42
N ALA A 774 -38.60 -26.74 6.25
CA ALA A 774 -38.68 -26.48 7.69
C ALA A 774 -38.74 -24.97 8.00
N PHE A 775 -38.12 -24.12 7.18
CA PHE A 775 -38.26 -22.66 7.28
C PHE A 775 -39.69 -22.21 6.92
N GLU A 776 -40.27 -22.72 5.84
CA GLU A 776 -41.66 -22.44 5.45
C GLU A 776 -42.68 -22.92 6.50
N LYS A 777 -42.41 -24.07 7.15
CA LYS A 777 -43.19 -24.59 8.29
C LYS A 777 -42.98 -23.81 9.60
N GLY A 778 -42.18 -22.73 9.58
CA GLY A 778 -41.91 -21.88 10.75
C GLY A 778 -41.05 -22.54 11.83
N TRP A 779 -40.28 -23.59 11.50
CA TRP A 779 -39.41 -24.28 12.45
C TRP A 779 -38.07 -23.56 12.67
N ILE A 780 -37.72 -22.65 11.76
CA ILE A 780 -36.45 -21.93 11.70
C ILE A 780 -36.77 -20.43 11.66
N ASP A 781 -36.20 -19.64 12.57
CA ASP A 781 -36.36 -18.18 12.60
C ASP A 781 -35.80 -17.51 11.32
N MET A 782 -36.22 -16.25 11.05
CA MET A 782 -35.61 -15.43 9.98
C MET A 782 -34.09 -15.25 10.12
N ASN A 783 -33.56 -15.31 11.35
CA ASN A 783 -32.12 -15.25 11.62
C ASN A 783 -31.42 -16.63 11.54
N GLY A 784 -32.17 -17.70 11.27
CA GLY A 784 -31.69 -19.08 11.15
C GLY A 784 -31.77 -19.91 12.43
N PHE A 785 -32.13 -19.35 13.59
CA PHE A 785 -32.19 -20.12 14.84
C PHE A 785 -33.36 -21.10 14.89
N VAL A 786 -33.11 -22.29 15.43
CA VAL A 786 -34.12 -23.33 15.66
C VAL A 786 -34.41 -23.39 17.15
N SER A 787 -35.57 -22.85 17.57
CA SER A 787 -35.96 -22.76 18.99
C SER A 787 -36.37 -24.11 19.58
N ASN A 788 -37.27 -24.84 18.91
CA ASN A 788 -37.89 -26.06 19.42
C ASN A 788 -36.93 -27.29 19.37
N PRO A 789 -36.63 -27.95 20.51
CA PRO A 789 -35.80 -29.16 20.54
C PRO A 789 -36.33 -30.34 19.70
N LYS A 790 -37.63 -30.43 19.42
CA LYS A 790 -38.18 -31.45 18.50
C LYS A 790 -37.73 -31.19 17.06
N HIS A 791 -37.86 -29.96 16.59
CA HIS A 791 -37.44 -29.55 15.24
C HIS A 791 -35.92 -29.69 15.08
N ARG A 792 -35.14 -29.36 16.12
CA ARG A 792 -33.68 -29.61 16.13
C ARG A 792 -33.32 -31.07 15.84
N ARG A 793 -34.04 -32.03 16.43
CA ARG A 793 -33.79 -33.47 16.21
C ARG A 793 -34.10 -33.88 14.77
N GLN A 794 -35.19 -33.37 14.20
CA GLN A 794 -35.59 -33.64 12.81
C GLN A 794 -34.56 -33.04 11.82
N LEU A 795 -34.08 -31.82 12.08
CA LEU A 795 -33.01 -31.15 11.33
C LEU A 795 -31.58 -31.65 11.71
N GLN A 796 -31.47 -32.80 12.39
CA GLN A 796 -30.21 -33.44 12.81
C GLN A 796 -29.29 -32.57 13.70
N MET A 797 -29.78 -31.46 14.23
CA MET A 797 -29.07 -30.47 15.07
C MET A 797 -28.90 -30.93 16.53
N ASN A 798 -28.61 -32.21 16.73
CA ASN A 798 -28.55 -32.88 18.03
C ASN A 798 -27.42 -32.37 18.97
N GLN A 799 -26.59 -31.45 18.51
CA GLN A 799 -25.52 -30.81 19.30
C GLN A 799 -25.86 -29.39 19.77
N GLY A 800 -27.06 -28.89 19.49
CA GLY A 800 -27.50 -27.54 19.85
C GLY A 800 -27.57 -27.32 21.36
N GLN A 801 -26.66 -26.50 21.88
CA GLN A 801 -26.49 -26.30 23.33
C GLN A 801 -27.33 -25.16 23.91
N PHE A 802 -27.67 -24.13 23.13
CA PHE A 802 -28.37 -22.96 23.64
C PHE A 802 -29.89 -23.14 23.62
N ASN A 803 -30.56 -22.80 24.72
CA ASN A 803 -32.02 -22.88 24.85
C ASN A 803 -32.71 -21.69 24.16
N ALA A 804 -32.15 -20.49 24.31
CA ALA A 804 -32.55 -19.27 23.62
C ALA A 804 -31.53 -18.83 22.56
N ASN A 805 -31.90 -17.91 21.68
CA ASN A 805 -31.09 -17.52 20.52
C ASN A 805 -29.72 -16.91 20.92
N PRO A 806 -28.57 -17.53 20.57
CA PRO A 806 -27.26 -17.11 21.06
C PRO A 806 -26.63 -15.95 20.27
N ILE A 807 -27.25 -15.47 19.18
CA ILE A 807 -26.63 -14.47 18.27
C ILE A 807 -26.21 -13.19 19.00
N ARG A 808 -26.98 -12.72 20.00
CA ARG A 808 -26.62 -11.54 20.81
C ARG A 808 -25.33 -11.77 21.62
N PHE A 809 -25.24 -12.91 22.31
CA PHE A 809 -24.06 -13.30 23.08
C PHE A 809 -22.82 -13.41 22.20
N VAL A 810 -22.94 -14.08 21.06
CA VAL A 810 -21.84 -14.27 20.10
C VAL A 810 -21.34 -12.93 19.54
N LYS A 811 -22.23 -12.01 19.14
CA LYS A 811 -21.84 -10.68 18.63
C LYS A 811 -21.06 -9.88 19.67
N GLN A 812 -21.62 -9.73 20.87
CA GLN A 812 -21.00 -8.93 21.93
C GLN A 812 -19.67 -9.54 22.41
N LEU A 813 -19.53 -10.87 22.42
CA LEU A 813 -18.29 -11.52 22.81
C LEU A 813 -17.20 -11.38 21.73
N ILE A 814 -17.55 -11.45 20.45
CA ILE A 814 -16.62 -11.18 19.33
C ILE A 814 -16.14 -9.73 19.37
N GLU A 815 -17.05 -8.78 19.58
CA GLU A 815 -16.74 -7.35 19.68
C GLU A 815 -15.77 -7.07 20.83
N ASN A 816 -16.00 -7.68 22.00
CA ASN A 816 -15.12 -7.62 23.15
C ASN A 816 -13.74 -8.26 22.90
N ARG A 817 -13.70 -9.46 22.30
CA ARG A 817 -12.47 -10.22 22.03
C ARG A 817 -11.57 -9.55 20.98
N ASN A 818 -12.15 -9.09 19.88
CA ASN A 818 -11.42 -8.58 18.71
C ASN A 818 -11.37 -7.05 18.64
N LYS A 819 -11.98 -6.34 19.60
CA LYS A 819 -12.13 -4.86 19.61
C LYS A 819 -12.73 -4.32 18.31
N SER A 820 -13.57 -5.11 17.65
CA SER A 820 -14.12 -4.86 16.32
C SER A 820 -15.33 -5.76 16.04
N HIS A 821 -16.29 -5.25 15.27
CA HIS A 821 -17.48 -6.00 14.86
C HIS A 821 -17.12 -7.14 13.88
N ALA A 822 -17.89 -8.23 13.91
CA ALA A 822 -17.73 -9.33 12.97
C ALA A 822 -18.04 -8.86 11.53
N SER A 823 -17.03 -8.73 10.68
CA SER A 823 -17.23 -8.33 9.28
C SER A 823 -18.12 -9.32 8.53
N ILE A 824 -19.04 -8.80 7.72
CA ILE A 824 -19.95 -9.55 6.84
C ILE A 824 -19.21 -10.46 5.82
N LEU A 825 -17.92 -10.17 5.58
CA LEU A 825 -17.01 -10.94 4.72
C LEU A 825 -16.30 -12.11 5.45
N SER A 826 -16.45 -12.20 6.77
CA SER A 826 -15.97 -13.33 7.58
C SER A 826 -17.02 -14.43 7.66
N TYR A 827 -16.59 -15.68 7.81
CA TYR A 827 -17.52 -16.83 7.88
C TYR A 827 -18.51 -16.68 9.05
N VAL A 828 -18.01 -16.33 10.24
CA VAL A 828 -18.85 -16.13 11.43
C VAL A 828 -19.74 -14.89 11.29
N GLY A 829 -19.21 -13.77 10.79
CA GLY A 829 -19.99 -12.55 10.58
C GLY A 829 -21.15 -12.75 9.60
N SER A 830 -20.91 -13.43 8.48
CA SER A 830 -21.97 -13.76 7.51
C SER A 830 -23.07 -14.65 8.10
N ILE A 831 -22.72 -15.60 8.97
CA ILE A 831 -23.69 -16.45 9.68
C ILE A 831 -24.51 -15.63 10.67
N ILE A 832 -23.89 -14.82 11.54
CA ILE A 832 -24.60 -14.13 12.63
C ILE A 832 -25.26 -12.80 12.22
N LEU A 833 -24.90 -12.23 11.07
CA LEU A 833 -25.52 -11.01 10.52
C LEU A 833 -26.57 -11.33 9.43
N ASN A 834 -26.23 -12.19 8.47
CA ASN A 834 -27.05 -12.43 7.28
C ASN A 834 -27.73 -13.80 7.25
N SER A 835 -27.52 -14.64 8.27
CA SER A 835 -27.90 -16.06 8.25
C SER A 835 -27.40 -16.77 6.97
N ARG A 836 -26.15 -16.53 6.59
CA ARG A 836 -25.55 -17.07 5.36
C ARG A 836 -24.17 -17.69 5.59
N LYS A 837 -23.99 -18.90 5.09
CA LYS A 837 -22.71 -19.60 4.93
C LYS A 837 -21.99 -19.01 3.71
N LEU A 838 -20.73 -18.63 3.88
CA LEU A 838 -19.83 -18.37 2.74
C LEU A 838 -19.16 -19.69 2.34
N SER A 839 -18.92 -19.87 1.04
CA SER A 839 -18.20 -21.02 0.49
C SER A 839 -16.69 -20.92 0.76
N PHE A 840 -16.05 -22.08 0.80
CA PHE A 840 -14.60 -22.22 0.88
C PHE A 840 -14.04 -22.22 -0.54
N ASN A 841 -13.79 -21.02 -1.04
CA ASN A 841 -13.03 -20.69 -2.25
C ASN A 841 -11.73 -19.99 -1.82
#